data_AF-A0A8X8ASH7-F1
#
_entry.id   AF-A0A8X8ASH7-F1
#
_cell.length_a   1.000
_cell.length_b   1.000
_cell.length_c   1.000
_cell.angle_alpha   90.00
_cell.angle_beta   90.00
_cell.angle_gamma   90.00
#
_symmetry.space_group_name_H-M   'P 1'
#
loop_
_entity.id
_entity.type
_entity.pdbx_description
1 polymer ?
#
loop_
_entity_poly.entity_id
_entity_poly.type
_entity_poly.pdbx_seq_one_letter_code
_entity_poly.pdbx_strand_id
1 'polypeptide(L)'
;MVYLRVLLCFLFVSSVYATIVSHDGRAITIDGHRRVLLSGSIHYPRSTPEMWPDLIKKSKEGGLDAIETYVFWNAHEPTRRQYDFSGKLDLIRFLKTIQDEGLYGVLRIGPYACAEWNYGGFPVWLHNMPGMVFRTTNKAFMDEMQNFTTMIVDMVKKEKLFASQGGPIILAQIENEYGNVMRPYGESGKAYIKWCANMAQSLDVGVPWIMCQQNDAPQPMLNTCNGFYCDNFVPNNPNTPKMWTENWTGWFKQWGGKNPHRTTEDVAFSVARFFQRGGTFNNYYMYHGGTNFDRTAGGPYITTSYDYDAPLDEYGNLNQPKYGHLKQLHDVLHSMERTLTYGNISTIDFGNSASATIYKTEEESSCFFDNGNENSDATISFQGKSYVVPAWSVSILPDCINEAYNTAKITTQTSMMVKKPNEAEDSPLTLKWSWRPENMDNFLLKGKGESTQRQLFDQKIVTNDQSDYLWYMTTIKFKKRDPFLGKSMSLHVNSTAHVLHAFVNGKYIGNQHAENGNFNYVFEKDVKFKSGRNVIALLSITVGLANYGAFFESKPAGITGPIFITGRNGDETIVKDLSAHKWSYKTGLNGFENQLFRTESISKWSVQNVPFNRTMTWYKATFKAPLGNDPVVVDLLGLGKGTAWINGNNIGRYWPAFISSENGCTSKCNYRGAYHAEKCLTNCGEPTQRWYHVPRSFLNSEGDNTIVLFEEMGGNPSLVSFQTTRVGSVCANVNEKNLIELSCDTKPISAIKFASFGNPDGSCGSFERGTCESSNNTVDILTQECVGKEKCSIDVSTEKFGAPDCSGAARRLAILGMEDGILEDIFLLASFSDEGDSGENAYQGMWPDLIRKSKEGGLDAIETYVFWNAHEPARHQYDFSGKLDLIRFLKTIKDEGLYGVLRIGPYACAEWNYGGFPVWLHNMPGMVFRTTNKAFMDEMQNFTTMIVDMVKKEKLFASQEGPIILAQIENEYGNVMGPYGESGKSYIKWCANMAQSLDVGVPWIMCQQNDAPQPMATFKAPLGNDPAVVDLLGLGKGTAWINGNNIGRYWPAFISSENGCAAKCNYRGAYHAEKCLTNCGEPTQRWYHVPRSFLNAEGDNTIVLFEEMGGNPSLVSFQTTRVGSVCANVYEKNLIELSCDRKPISAIKFASFGNPDGSCGSFEKGTCESSNNTVDILTQECVGKEKCSIDVSTEKFGAPDCSGAARRLAVEAIC
;
A
#
# COMPACT_ATOMS: atom_id res chain seq x y z
N MET A 1 -41.89 -52.69 2.10
CA MET A 1 -41.10 -52.59 0.85
C MET A 1 -40.24 -51.31 0.74
N VAL A 2 -40.33 -50.33 1.67
CA VAL A 2 -39.55 -49.07 1.60
C VAL A 2 -38.12 -49.21 2.17
N TYR A 3 -37.98 -49.82 3.37
CA TYR A 3 -36.68 -49.95 4.06
C TYR A 3 -35.57 -50.66 3.24
N LEU A 4 -35.93 -51.55 2.31
CA LEU A 4 -34.94 -52.27 1.49
C LEU A 4 -34.32 -51.41 0.38
N ARG A 5 -34.90 -50.26 0.03
CA ARG A 5 -34.30 -49.31 -0.94
C ARG A 5 -33.30 -48.35 -0.29
N VAL A 6 -33.50 -47.99 0.98
CA VAL A 6 -32.58 -47.08 1.70
C VAL A 6 -31.23 -47.75 1.98
N LEU A 7 -31.24 -49.05 2.32
CA LEU A 7 -30.00 -49.80 2.61
C LEU A 7 -29.11 -50.05 1.38
N LEU A 8 -29.66 -49.97 0.16
CA LEU A 8 -28.94 -50.21 -1.08
C LEU A 8 -28.17 -48.98 -1.61
N CYS A 9 -28.48 -47.77 -1.14
CA CYS A 9 -27.72 -46.57 -1.50
C CYS A 9 -26.47 -46.35 -0.64
N PHE A 10 -26.33 -47.04 0.50
CA PHE A 10 -25.17 -46.94 1.40
C PHE A 10 -24.10 -48.02 1.18
N LEU A 11 -24.15 -48.73 0.04
CA LEU A 11 -23.19 -49.79 -0.32
C LEU A 11 -22.43 -49.51 -1.63
N PHE A 12 -22.31 -48.24 -2.03
CA PHE A 12 -21.16 -47.82 -2.82
C PHE A 12 -19.91 -47.82 -1.94
N VAL A 13 -19.32 -49.01 -1.77
CA VAL A 13 -17.91 -49.13 -1.43
C VAL A 13 -17.15 -48.40 -2.54
N SER A 14 -16.38 -47.37 -2.19
CA SER A 14 -15.47 -46.70 -3.11
C SER A 14 -14.36 -47.66 -3.51
N SER A 15 -14.63 -48.47 -4.55
CA SER A 15 -13.66 -49.33 -5.20
C SER A 15 -12.57 -48.46 -5.81
N VAL A 16 -11.45 -48.35 -5.10
CA VAL A 16 -10.25 -47.62 -5.52
C VAL A 16 -9.63 -48.34 -6.73
N TYR A 17 -10.14 -48.03 -7.91
CA TYR A 17 -9.51 -48.40 -9.17
C TYR A 17 -8.29 -47.53 -9.43
N ALA A 18 -7.27 -48.09 -10.06
CA ALA A 18 -6.14 -47.33 -10.55
C ALA A 18 -6.56 -46.53 -11.80
N THR A 19 -6.30 -45.22 -11.80
CA THR A 19 -6.53 -44.35 -12.94
C THR A 19 -5.31 -44.36 -13.86
N ILE A 20 -5.53 -44.60 -15.14
CA ILE A 20 -4.49 -44.67 -16.16
C ILE A 20 -4.22 -43.26 -16.69
N VAL A 21 -3.07 -42.69 -16.36
CA VAL A 21 -2.62 -41.41 -16.90
C VAL A 21 -1.57 -41.64 -17.99
N SER A 22 -1.81 -41.06 -19.17
CA SER A 22 -0.90 -41.11 -20.31
C SER A 22 -1.00 -39.81 -21.11
N HIS A 23 -0.45 -39.72 -22.32
CA HIS A 23 -0.54 -38.53 -23.16
C HIS A 23 -0.43 -38.87 -24.66
N ASP A 24 -0.80 -37.89 -25.49
CA ASP A 24 -0.44 -37.84 -26.90
C ASP A 24 -0.07 -36.40 -27.32
N GLY A 25 0.16 -36.19 -28.62
CA GLY A 25 0.53 -34.88 -29.18
C GLY A 25 -0.51 -33.76 -29.03
N ARG A 26 -1.70 -34.02 -28.49
CA ARG A 26 -2.71 -33.01 -28.20
C ARG A 26 -2.89 -32.79 -26.70
N ALA A 27 -3.03 -33.84 -25.89
CA ALA A 27 -3.39 -33.71 -24.48
C ALA A 27 -2.78 -34.77 -23.55
N ILE A 28 -2.81 -34.47 -22.25
CA ILE A 28 -2.82 -35.51 -21.22
C ILE A 28 -4.13 -36.30 -21.36
N THR A 29 -4.06 -37.61 -21.15
CA THR A 29 -5.20 -38.52 -21.14
C THR A 29 -5.37 -39.12 -19.75
N ILE A 30 -6.60 -39.18 -19.28
CA ILE A 30 -6.99 -39.78 -18.00
C ILE A 30 -8.04 -40.84 -18.33
N ASP A 31 -7.77 -42.09 -17.96
CA ASP A 31 -8.58 -43.28 -18.29
C ASP A 31 -8.94 -43.34 -19.80
N GLY A 32 -7.94 -43.05 -20.64
CA GLY A 32 -8.04 -43.06 -22.10
C GLY A 32 -8.68 -41.80 -22.73
N HIS A 33 -9.24 -40.90 -21.93
CA HIS A 33 -9.91 -39.69 -22.42
C HIS A 33 -8.96 -38.50 -22.36
N ARG A 34 -8.75 -37.80 -23.49
CA ARG A 34 -8.03 -36.51 -23.50
C ARG A 34 -8.77 -35.49 -22.63
N ARG A 35 -8.03 -34.72 -21.82
CA ARG A 35 -8.58 -33.69 -20.93
C ARG A 35 -8.04 -32.29 -21.26
N VAL A 36 -8.84 -31.28 -21.01
CA VAL A 36 -8.39 -29.93 -20.65
C VAL A 36 -8.06 -29.96 -19.16
N LEU A 37 -6.93 -29.38 -18.76
CA LEU A 37 -6.48 -29.36 -17.37
C LEU A 37 -6.08 -27.95 -16.97
N LEU A 38 -6.81 -27.41 -16.00
CA LEU A 38 -6.55 -26.12 -15.36
C LEU A 38 -6.02 -26.40 -13.95
N SER A 39 -4.84 -25.88 -13.64
CA SER A 39 -4.08 -26.21 -12.44
C SER A 39 -3.68 -24.95 -11.66
N GLY A 40 -3.47 -25.07 -10.36
CA GLY A 40 -3.06 -23.94 -9.53
C GLY A 40 -1.96 -24.29 -8.53
N SER A 41 -0.91 -23.47 -8.49
CA SER A 41 0.19 -23.65 -7.54
C SER A 41 -0.26 -23.25 -6.14
N ILE A 42 -0.11 -24.17 -5.18
CA ILE A 42 -0.28 -23.93 -3.74
C ILE A 42 0.90 -24.60 -3.01
N HIS A 43 1.76 -23.82 -2.37
CA HIS A 43 2.90 -24.37 -1.63
C HIS A 43 2.51 -24.63 -0.17
N TYR A 44 2.44 -25.92 0.21
CA TYR A 44 2.02 -26.32 1.55
C TYR A 44 2.80 -25.65 2.71
N PRO A 45 4.11 -25.36 2.63
CA PRO A 45 4.82 -24.68 3.71
C PRO A 45 4.57 -23.17 3.78
N ARG A 46 3.94 -22.57 2.75
CA ARG A 46 3.57 -21.13 2.71
C ARG A 46 2.18 -20.84 3.29
N SER A 47 1.47 -21.89 3.72
CA SER A 47 0.17 -21.82 4.41
C SER A 47 0.21 -22.75 5.64
N THR A 48 -0.88 -22.83 6.40
CA THR A 48 -0.98 -23.76 7.54
C THR A 48 -1.85 -24.97 7.21
N PRO A 49 -1.67 -26.12 7.89
CA PRO A 49 -2.48 -27.33 7.65
C PRO A 49 -3.99 -27.15 7.89
N GLU A 50 -4.38 -26.08 8.57
CA GLU A 50 -5.76 -25.68 8.82
C GLU A 50 -6.34 -24.82 7.68
N MET A 51 -5.48 -24.16 6.90
CA MET A 51 -5.88 -23.41 5.70
C MET A 51 -6.00 -24.29 4.46
N TRP A 52 -5.23 -25.39 4.35
CA TRP A 52 -5.16 -26.20 3.13
C TRP A 52 -6.54 -26.65 2.58
N PRO A 53 -7.51 -27.14 3.39
CA PRO A 53 -8.81 -27.55 2.86
C PRO A 53 -9.58 -26.39 2.23
N ASP A 54 -9.62 -25.23 2.89
CA ASP A 54 -10.30 -24.03 2.39
C ASP A 54 -9.65 -23.49 1.11
N LEU A 55 -8.30 -23.45 1.05
CA LEU A 55 -7.55 -23.04 -0.14
C LEU A 55 -7.81 -23.97 -1.35
N ILE A 56 -7.73 -25.29 -1.13
CA ILE A 56 -7.94 -26.32 -2.17
C ILE A 56 -9.40 -26.33 -2.64
N LYS A 57 -10.35 -26.21 -1.70
CA LYS A 57 -11.77 -26.07 -2.00
C LYS A 57 -12.05 -24.81 -2.82
N LYS A 58 -11.49 -23.65 -2.46
CA LYS A 58 -11.61 -22.42 -3.25
C LYS A 58 -11.00 -22.57 -4.64
N SER A 59 -9.87 -23.27 -4.80
CA SER A 59 -9.32 -23.60 -6.12
C SER A 59 -10.28 -24.46 -6.97
N LYS A 60 -10.94 -25.45 -6.38
CA LYS A 60 -11.98 -26.26 -7.04
C LYS A 60 -13.20 -25.43 -7.41
N GLU A 61 -13.72 -24.63 -6.48
CA GLU A 61 -14.84 -23.71 -6.71
C GLU A 61 -14.49 -22.62 -7.73
N GLY A 62 -13.20 -22.33 -7.90
CA GLY A 62 -12.62 -21.46 -8.93
C GLY A 62 -12.41 -22.13 -10.29
N GLY A 63 -12.79 -23.41 -10.47
CA GLY A 63 -12.77 -24.11 -11.78
C GLY A 63 -11.48 -24.87 -12.13
N LEU A 64 -10.58 -25.11 -11.17
CA LEU A 64 -9.37 -25.91 -11.42
C LEU A 64 -9.66 -27.42 -11.32
N ASP A 65 -9.00 -28.21 -12.16
CA ASP A 65 -8.92 -29.67 -12.08
C ASP A 65 -7.82 -30.16 -11.12
N ALA A 66 -6.76 -29.37 -10.92
CA ALA A 66 -5.54 -29.81 -10.27
C ALA A 66 -4.86 -28.76 -9.37
N ILE A 67 -4.11 -29.24 -8.38
CA ILE A 67 -3.21 -28.44 -7.54
C ILE A 67 -1.76 -28.84 -7.80
N GLU A 68 -0.91 -27.84 -8.04
CA GLU A 68 0.53 -28.01 -8.23
C GLU A 68 1.32 -27.61 -6.98
N THR A 69 2.39 -28.34 -6.67
CA THR A 69 3.27 -27.97 -5.56
C THR A 69 4.71 -28.44 -5.74
N TYR A 70 5.68 -27.62 -5.33
CA TYR A 70 7.09 -28.03 -5.21
C TYR A 70 7.36 -28.86 -3.94
N VAL A 71 8.43 -29.66 -3.95
CA VAL A 71 8.98 -30.29 -2.73
C VAL A 71 10.22 -29.55 -2.24
N PHE A 72 10.21 -29.13 -0.97
CA PHE A 72 11.22 -28.22 -0.41
C PHE A 72 12.28 -28.96 0.42
N TRP A 73 13.32 -29.47 -0.25
CA TRP A 73 14.33 -30.35 0.36
C TRP A 73 15.02 -29.73 1.59
N ASN A 74 15.37 -28.45 1.57
CA ASN A 74 16.00 -27.76 2.71
C ASN A 74 15.12 -27.67 3.97
N ALA A 75 13.80 -27.69 3.82
CA ALA A 75 12.84 -27.71 4.92
C ALA A 75 12.61 -29.13 5.42
N HIS A 76 12.60 -30.11 4.52
CA HIS A 76 12.45 -31.52 4.87
C HIS A 76 13.72 -32.19 5.41
N GLU A 77 14.92 -31.76 5.02
CA GLU A 77 16.20 -32.29 5.50
C GLU A 77 17.12 -31.15 6.02
N PRO A 78 16.70 -30.40 7.06
CA PRO A 78 17.46 -29.25 7.58
C PRO A 78 18.82 -29.65 8.18
N THR A 79 18.96 -30.90 8.60
CA THR A 79 20.23 -31.56 8.91
C THR A 79 20.29 -32.89 8.16
N ARG A 80 21.44 -33.21 7.55
CA ARG A 80 21.62 -34.40 6.71
C ARG A 80 21.16 -35.67 7.43
N ARG A 81 20.24 -36.40 6.80
CA ARG A 81 19.50 -37.60 7.27
C ARG A 81 18.68 -37.41 8.54
N GLN A 82 18.26 -36.18 8.85
CA GLN A 82 17.24 -35.88 9.85
C GLN A 82 16.07 -35.21 9.14
N TYR A 83 14.95 -35.94 9.04
CA TYR A 83 13.82 -35.55 8.21
C TYR A 83 12.65 -34.99 9.01
N ASP A 84 12.01 -33.93 8.50
CA ASP A 84 10.77 -33.36 9.04
C ASP A 84 9.66 -33.34 7.98
N PHE A 85 8.51 -33.91 8.37
CA PHE A 85 7.27 -33.95 7.61
C PHE A 85 6.06 -33.66 8.53
N SER A 86 6.26 -32.80 9.53
CA SER A 86 5.26 -32.46 10.54
C SER A 86 4.66 -31.06 10.32
N GLY A 87 3.44 -30.84 10.82
CA GLY A 87 2.74 -29.56 10.69
C GLY A 87 2.65 -29.10 9.24
N LYS A 88 3.11 -27.88 8.93
CA LYS A 88 3.12 -27.31 7.57
C LYS A 88 4.09 -28.00 6.59
N LEU A 89 4.85 -29.00 7.05
CA LEU A 89 5.70 -29.86 6.21
C LEU A 89 5.08 -31.26 5.96
N ASP A 90 3.84 -31.51 6.43
CA ASP A 90 3.15 -32.77 6.14
C ASP A 90 2.62 -32.82 4.70
N LEU A 91 3.54 -33.10 3.78
CA LEU A 91 3.29 -33.30 2.35
C LEU A 91 2.24 -34.40 2.10
N ILE A 92 2.19 -35.44 2.94
CA ILE A 92 1.25 -36.55 2.79
C ILE A 92 -0.17 -36.11 3.16
N ARG A 93 -0.35 -35.34 4.25
CA ARG A 93 -1.64 -34.72 4.58
C ARG A 93 -2.08 -33.75 3.49
N PHE A 94 -1.20 -32.89 2.98
CA PHE A 94 -1.53 -31.96 1.90
C PHE A 94 -2.02 -32.67 0.63
N LEU A 95 -1.27 -33.70 0.17
CA LEU A 95 -1.66 -34.52 -0.97
C LEU A 95 -2.98 -35.29 -0.74
N LYS A 96 -3.26 -35.73 0.49
CA LYS A 96 -4.56 -36.32 0.84
C LYS A 96 -5.68 -35.28 0.81
N THR A 97 -5.47 -34.05 1.28
CA THR A 97 -6.47 -32.97 1.18
C THR A 97 -6.82 -32.65 -0.28
N ILE A 98 -5.85 -32.71 -1.21
CA ILE A 98 -6.11 -32.60 -2.66
C ILE A 98 -7.04 -33.74 -3.14
N GLN A 99 -6.81 -34.97 -2.67
CA GLN A 99 -7.65 -36.14 -2.98
C GLN A 99 -9.05 -36.07 -2.35
N ASP A 100 -9.15 -35.61 -1.10
CA ASP A 100 -10.38 -35.53 -0.31
C ASP A 100 -11.33 -34.46 -0.89
N GLU A 101 -10.80 -33.33 -1.32
CA GLU A 101 -11.55 -32.33 -2.12
C GLU A 101 -11.78 -32.78 -3.57
N GLY A 102 -11.19 -33.89 -4.02
CA GLY A 102 -11.43 -34.49 -5.34
C GLY A 102 -10.83 -33.70 -6.50
N LEU A 103 -9.61 -33.15 -6.31
CA LEU A 103 -8.76 -32.60 -7.36
C LEU A 103 -7.60 -33.54 -7.69
N TYR A 104 -6.96 -33.33 -8.84
CA TYR A 104 -5.70 -33.98 -9.18
C TYR A 104 -4.48 -33.25 -8.59
N GLY A 105 -3.33 -33.92 -8.53
CA GLY A 105 -2.06 -33.37 -8.05
C GLY A 105 -0.99 -33.31 -9.14
N VAL A 106 -0.20 -32.24 -9.14
CA VAL A 106 1.03 -32.10 -9.94
C VAL A 106 2.20 -31.90 -8.99
N LEU A 107 3.01 -32.94 -8.80
CA LEU A 107 4.05 -32.96 -7.77
C LEU A 107 5.43 -32.62 -8.35
N ARG A 108 5.88 -31.37 -8.16
CA ARG A 108 7.17 -30.89 -8.66
C ARG A 108 8.27 -31.21 -7.66
N ILE A 109 8.73 -32.47 -7.68
CA ILE A 109 9.69 -33.03 -6.71
C ILE A 109 11.04 -32.32 -6.74
N GLY A 110 11.45 -31.73 -7.87
CA GLY A 110 12.67 -30.94 -7.99
C GLY A 110 13.93 -31.81 -7.98
N PRO A 111 14.79 -31.80 -6.93
CA PRO A 111 14.65 -31.08 -5.65
C PRO A 111 15.27 -29.68 -5.64
N TYR A 112 15.80 -29.23 -6.78
CA TYR A 112 15.85 -27.81 -7.07
C TYR A 112 14.43 -27.33 -7.41
N ALA A 113 13.94 -26.31 -6.69
CA ALA A 113 12.62 -25.72 -6.89
C ALA A 113 12.67 -24.28 -7.45
N CYS A 114 13.79 -23.57 -7.28
CA CYS A 114 13.82 -22.09 -7.36
C CYS A 114 12.79 -21.45 -6.41
N ALA A 115 11.55 -21.25 -6.88
CA ALA A 115 10.35 -20.89 -6.11
C ALA A 115 10.46 -19.67 -5.16
N GLU A 116 11.40 -18.75 -5.43
CA GLU A 116 11.86 -17.68 -4.53
C GLU A 116 12.25 -18.18 -3.12
N TRP A 117 12.61 -19.46 -3.06
CA TRP A 117 12.87 -20.19 -1.85
C TRP A 117 14.37 -20.24 -1.57
N ASN A 118 14.70 -20.22 -0.29
CA ASN A 118 16.04 -20.12 0.25
C ASN A 118 16.95 -21.18 -0.37
N TYR A 119 18.04 -20.73 -0.99
CA TYR A 119 19.01 -21.62 -1.68
C TYR A 119 18.38 -22.50 -2.79
N GLY A 120 17.27 -22.04 -3.38
CA GLY A 120 16.56 -22.74 -4.46
C GLY A 120 15.91 -24.05 -4.04
N GLY A 121 15.75 -24.29 -2.74
CA GLY A 121 15.28 -25.55 -2.17
C GLY A 121 16.39 -26.48 -1.66
N PHE A 122 17.68 -26.23 -1.95
CA PHE A 122 18.76 -27.12 -1.49
C PHE A 122 19.13 -26.93 -0.02
N PRO A 123 19.35 -28.01 0.75
CA PRO A 123 19.92 -27.89 2.09
C PRO A 123 21.35 -27.34 2.06
N VAL A 124 21.69 -26.39 2.93
CA VAL A 124 23.01 -25.73 2.92
C VAL A 124 24.13 -26.66 3.40
N TRP A 125 23.83 -27.75 4.10
CA TRP A 125 24.81 -28.80 4.39
C TRP A 125 25.37 -29.46 3.12
N LEU A 126 24.63 -29.44 2.00
CA LEU A 126 25.06 -29.99 0.72
C LEU A 126 26.28 -29.21 0.18
N HIS A 127 26.24 -27.88 0.22
CA HIS A 127 27.35 -27.00 -0.14
C HIS A 127 28.62 -27.27 0.67
N ASN A 128 28.45 -27.64 1.95
CA ASN A 128 29.55 -27.90 2.88
C ASN A 128 30.17 -29.32 2.71
N MET A 129 29.71 -30.13 1.75
CA MET A 129 30.33 -31.41 1.43
C MET A 129 31.62 -31.24 0.58
N PRO A 130 32.70 -32.00 0.84
CA PRO A 130 33.96 -31.85 0.11
C PRO A 130 33.81 -32.04 -1.41
N GLY A 131 34.25 -31.03 -2.17
CA GLY A 131 34.23 -31.06 -3.64
C GLY A 131 32.83 -30.99 -4.26
N MET A 132 31.82 -30.51 -3.54
CA MET A 132 30.46 -30.34 -4.07
C MET A 132 30.39 -29.26 -5.16
N VAL A 133 29.59 -29.53 -6.20
CA VAL A 133 29.13 -28.59 -7.22
C VAL A 133 27.68 -28.98 -7.54
N PHE A 134 26.76 -28.03 -7.57
CA PHE A 134 25.34 -28.33 -7.73
C PHE A 134 24.94 -28.53 -9.20
N ARG A 135 23.82 -29.25 -9.41
CA ARG A 135 23.10 -29.37 -10.70
C ARG A 135 24.02 -29.71 -11.90
N THR A 136 24.86 -30.72 -11.71
CA THR A 136 25.86 -31.19 -12.69
C THR A 136 26.25 -32.64 -12.39
N THR A 137 27.11 -33.26 -13.20
CA THR A 137 27.61 -34.63 -13.02
C THR A 137 28.59 -34.82 -11.84
N ASN A 138 28.43 -34.03 -10.78
CA ASN A 138 29.10 -34.25 -9.52
C ASN A 138 28.49 -35.47 -8.82
N LYS A 139 29.27 -36.53 -8.59
CA LYS A 139 28.73 -37.77 -8.00
C LYS A 139 28.13 -37.55 -6.60
N ALA A 140 28.73 -36.72 -5.75
CA ALA A 140 28.17 -36.45 -4.42
C ALA A 140 26.83 -35.72 -4.51
N PHE A 141 26.69 -34.77 -5.44
CA PHE A 141 25.40 -34.10 -5.72
C PHE A 141 24.34 -35.09 -6.20
N MET A 142 24.67 -35.89 -7.23
CA MET A 142 23.75 -36.86 -7.83
C MET A 142 23.31 -37.94 -6.82
N ASP A 143 24.23 -38.47 -6.01
CA ASP A 143 23.93 -39.44 -4.96
C ASP A 143 22.96 -38.85 -3.91
N GLU A 144 23.18 -37.61 -3.47
CA GLU A 144 22.31 -36.95 -2.49
C GLU A 144 20.92 -36.61 -3.07
N MET A 145 20.87 -36.06 -4.29
CA MET A 145 19.63 -35.80 -5.01
C MET A 145 18.82 -37.07 -5.21
N GLN A 146 19.45 -38.17 -5.66
CA GLN A 146 18.77 -39.45 -5.84
C GLN A 146 18.22 -39.99 -4.52
N ASN A 147 18.97 -39.91 -3.40
CA ASN A 147 18.48 -40.34 -2.09
C ASN A 147 17.20 -39.60 -1.69
N PHE A 148 17.17 -38.27 -1.82
CA PHE A 148 15.99 -37.48 -1.46
C PHE A 148 14.80 -37.72 -2.40
N THR A 149 15.01 -37.68 -3.73
CA THR A 149 13.94 -37.93 -4.71
C THR A 149 13.35 -39.34 -4.55
N THR A 150 14.19 -40.36 -4.31
CA THR A 150 13.72 -41.74 -4.05
C THR A 150 12.87 -41.79 -2.79
N MET A 151 13.32 -41.20 -1.68
CA MET A 151 12.57 -41.16 -0.42
C MET A 151 11.19 -40.50 -0.57
N ILE A 152 11.11 -39.37 -1.28
CA ILE A 152 9.83 -38.69 -1.55
C ILE A 152 8.91 -39.59 -2.38
N VAL A 153 9.41 -40.22 -3.46
CA VAL A 153 8.60 -41.14 -4.27
C VAL A 153 8.16 -42.35 -3.46
N ASP A 154 9.01 -42.95 -2.63
CA ASP A 154 8.66 -44.11 -1.79
C ASP A 154 7.59 -43.77 -0.76
N MET A 155 7.67 -42.58 -0.13
CA MET A 155 6.63 -42.09 0.78
C MET A 155 5.28 -41.92 0.06
N VAL A 156 5.27 -41.27 -1.10
CA VAL A 156 4.06 -41.04 -1.91
C VAL A 156 3.49 -42.37 -2.44
N LYS A 157 4.35 -43.31 -2.86
CA LYS A 157 3.97 -44.66 -3.30
C LYS A 157 3.38 -45.52 -2.19
N LYS A 158 3.96 -45.47 -0.99
CA LYS A 158 3.49 -46.22 0.19
C LYS A 158 2.05 -45.82 0.56
N GLU A 159 1.76 -44.52 0.48
CA GLU A 159 0.44 -43.95 0.77
C GLU A 159 -0.51 -43.98 -0.47
N LYS A 160 -0.06 -44.58 -1.58
CA LYS A 160 -0.80 -44.78 -2.85
C LYS A 160 -1.27 -43.49 -3.54
N LEU A 161 -0.50 -42.42 -3.43
CA LEU A 161 -0.91 -41.08 -3.87
C LEU A 161 -0.69 -40.79 -5.37
N PHE A 162 -0.07 -41.70 -6.13
CA PHE A 162 -0.07 -41.63 -7.60
C PHE A 162 -1.38 -42.17 -8.19
N ALA A 163 -1.86 -41.58 -9.30
CA ALA A 163 -3.10 -41.98 -9.97
C ALA A 163 -3.10 -43.46 -10.41
N SER A 164 -1.93 -43.96 -10.83
CA SER A 164 -1.61 -45.36 -11.09
C SER A 164 -1.87 -46.33 -9.91
N GLN A 165 -2.08 -45.79 -8.71
CA GLN A 165 -2.38 -46.51 -7.47
C GLN A 165 -3.76 -46.14 -6.86
N GLY A 166 -4.51 -45.24 -7.53
CA GLY A 166 -5.78 -44.68 -7.06
C GLY A 166 -5.68 -43.36 -6.28
N GLY A 167 -4.53 -42.68 -6.33
CA GLY A 167 -4.31 -41.37 -5.71
C GLY A 167 -4.55 -40.17 -6.66
N PRO A 168 -4.35 -38.92 -6.20
CA PRO A 168 -4.60 -37.72 -7.01
C PRO A 168 -3.49 -37.38 -8.00
N ILE A 169 -2.23 -37.80 -7.78
CA ILE A 169 -1.09 -37.26 -8.55
C ILE A 169 -1.10 -37.81 -9.98
N ILE A 170 -1.31 -36.93 -10.96
CA ILE A 170 -1.33 -37.24 -12.40
C ILE A 170 -0.02 -36.91 -13.10
N LEU A 171 0.83 -36.07 -12.53
CA LEU A 171 2.09 -35.60 -13.12
C LEU A 171 3.17 -35.41 -12.04
N ALA A 172 4.42 -35.68 -12.40
CA ALA A 172 5.58 -35.40 -11.54
C ALA A 172 6.66 -34.62 -12.31
N GLN A 173 7.40 -33.72 -11.66
CA GLN A 173 8.53 -33.00 -12.27
C GLN A 173 9.87 -33.34 -11.61
N ILE A 174 10.90 -33.52 -12.44
CA ILE A 174 12.30 -33.63 -12.02
C ILE A 174 13.09 -32.42 -12.54
N GLU A 175 14.02 -31.89 -11.72
CA GLU A 175 14.68 -30.59 -11.90
C GLU A 175 13.68 -29.40 -11.97
N ASN A 176 14.18 -28.17 -12.12
CA ASN A 176 13.38 -26.99 -12.42
C ASN A 176 14.17 -25.96 -13.25
N GLU A 177 13.67 -25.63 -14.43
CA GLU A 177 14.28 -24.65 -15.36
C GLU A 177 15.76 -24.85 -15.68
N TYR A 178 16.25 -26.10 -15.73
CA TYR A 178 17.68 -26.33 -15.92
C TYR A 178 18.19 -25.84 -17.29
N GLY A 179 17.37 -25.89 -18.35
CA GLY A 179 17.74 -25.40 -19.67
C GLY A 179 18.12 -23.90 -19.70
N ASN A 180 17.49 -23.08 -18.85
CA ASN A 180 17.84 -21.65 -18.69
C ASN A 180 19.28 -21.46 -18.18
N VAL A 181 19.80 -22.41 -17.40
CA VAL A 181 21.12 -22.32 -16.73
C VAL A 181 22.12 -23.38 -17.17
N MET A 182 21.78 -24.28 -18.10
CA MET A 182 22.62 -25.41 -18.51
C MET A 182 23.90 -24.99 -19.23
N ARG A 183 23.88 -23.91 -20.02
CA ARG A 183 24.98 -23.52 -20.92
C ARG A 183 26.35 -23.39 -20.22
N PRO A 184 26.49 -22.72 -19.05
CA PRO A 184 27.75 -22.69 -18.30
C PRO A 184 28.28 -24.04 -17.79
N TYR A 185 27.45 -25.09 -17.68
CA TYR A 185 27.88 -26.44 -17.27
C TYR A 185 28.40 -27.29 -18.46
N GLY A 186 28.21 -26.84 -19.70
CA GLY A 186 28.68 -27.53 -20.90
C GLY A 186 28.16 -28.97 -21.05
N GLU A 187 29.00 -29.89 -21.51
CA GLU A 187 28.63 -31.31 -21.67
C GLU A 187 28.27 -31.99 -20.34
N SER A 188 28.84 -31.53 -19.20
CA SER A 188 28.45 -32.02 -17.87
C SER A 188 26.99 -31.69 -17.55
N GLY A 189 26.47 -30.57 -18.03
CA GLY A 189 25.05 -30.23 -17.87
C GLY A 189 24.11 -31.12 -18.69
N LYS A 190 24.47 -31.40 -19.95
CA LYS A 190 23.72 -32.35 -20.81
C LYS A 190 23.75 -33.78 -20.25
N ALA A 191 24.91 -34.21 -19.74
CA ALA A 191 25.05 -35.52 -19.10
C ALA A 191 24.24 -35.61 -17.80
N TYR A 192 24.20 -34.52 -17.02
CA TYR A 192 23.38 -34.40 -15.82
C TYR A 192 21.88 -34.46 -16.13
N ILE A 193 21.38 -33.70 -17.10
CA ILE A 193 19.94 -33.70 -17.40
C ILE A 193 19.46 -35.05 -17.96
N LYS A 194 20.32 -35.75 -18.72
CA LYS A 194 20.10 -37.15 -19.13
C LYS A 194 20.10 -38.12 -17.93
N TRP A 195 20.95 -37.88 -16.94
CA TRP A 195 20.92 -38.64 -15.69
C TRP A 195 19.63 -38.38 -14.89
N CYS A 196 19.17 -37.13 -14.76
CA CYS A 196 17.90 -36.79 -14.10
C CYS A 196 16.71 -37.51 -14.73
N ALA A 197 16.59 -37.46 -16.06
CA ALA A 197 15.53 -38.13 -16.80
C ALA A 197 15.56 -39.67 -16.63
N ASN A 198 16.75 -40.28 -16.62
CA ASN A 198 16.90 -41.72 -16.38
C ASN A 198 16.57 -42.11 -14.94
N MET A 199 17.00 -41.29 -13.96
CA MET A 199 16.76 -41.52 -12.53
C MET A 199 15.26 -41.43 -12.23
N ALA A 200 14.59 -40.38 -12.70
CA ALA A 200 13.14 -40.21 -12.57
C ALA A 200 12.33 -41.38 -13.17
N GLN A 201 12.70 -41.85 -14.38
CA GLN A 201 12.10 -43.06 -14.96
C GLN A 201 12.31 -44.31 -14.10
N SER A 202 13.52 -44.51 -13.55
CA SER A 202 13.84 -45.71 -12.75
C SER A 202 13.05 -45.81 -11.44
N LEU A 203 12.41 -44.73 -11.00
CA LEU A 203 11.52 -44.70 -9.84
C LEU A 203 10.09 -45.21 -10.15
N ASP A 204 9.73 -45.42 -11.43
CA ASP A 204 8.50 -46.08 -11.88
C ASP A 204 7.20 -45.60 -11.19
N VAL A 205 6.90 -44.31 -11.28
CA VAL A 205 5.72 -43.69 -10.62
C VAL A 205 4.38 -44.02 -11.30
N GLY A 206 4.41 -44.64 -12.49
CA GLY A 206 3.21 -45.00 -13.26
C GLY A 206 2.42 -43.81 -13.83
N VAL A 207 2.98 -42.59 -13.82
CA VAL A 207 2.40 -41.37 -14.40
C VAL A 207 3.48 -40.59 -15.18
N PRO A 208 3.11 -39.69 -16.12
CA PRO A 208 4.10 -38.95 -16.92
C PRO A 208 5.00 -38.03 -16.08
N TRP A 209 6.27 -37.93 -16.49
CA TRP A 209 7.24 -36.99 -15.94
C TRP A 209 7.42 -35.78 -16.86
N ILE A 210 7.49 -34.60 -16.27
CA ILE A 210 7.63 -33.31 -16.96
C ILE A 210 8.95 -32.62 -16.59
N MET A 211 9.40 -31.67 -17.43
CA MET A 211 10.59 -30.83 -17.20
C MET A 211 10.37 -29.42 -17.80
N CYS A 212 10.24 -28.41 -16.95
CA CYS A 212 10.02 -27.02 -17.40
C CYS A 212 11.29 -26.34 -17.94
N GLN A 213 11.11 -25.49 -18.95
CA GLN A 213 12.17 -24.76 -19.66
C GLN A 213 13.35 -25.64 -20.12
N GLN A 214 13.08 -26.90 -20.48
CA GLN A 214 14.08 -27.86 -20.95
C GLN A 214 13.84 -28.22 -22.42
N ASN A 215 14.33 -27.38 -23.34
CA ASN A 215 14.12 -27.56 -24.79
C ASN A 215 14.62 -28.90 -25.34
N ASP A 216 15.66 -29.48 -24.75
CA ASP A 216 16.21 -30.80 -25.09
C ASP A 216 15.88 -31.90 -24.04
N ALA A 217 14.72 -31.79 -23.38
CA ALA A 217 14.23 -32.80 -22.43
C ALA A 217 14.34 -34.24 -23.00
N PRO A 218 15.10 -35.14 -22.35
CA PRO A 218 15.30 -36.50 -22.85
C PRO A 218 14.00 -37.30 -22.82
N GLN A 219 13.68 -38.01 -23.89
CA GLN A 219 12.46 -38.82 -23.94
C GLN A 219 12.50 -39.95 -22.90
N PRO A 220 11.36 -40.27 -22.25
CA PRO A 220 9.99 -39.79 -22.49
C PRO A 220 9.58 -38.59 -21.60
N MET A 221 10.52 -37.76 -21.13
CA MET A 221 10.17 -36.56 -20.35
C MET A 221 9.44 -35.54 -21.24
N LEU A 222 8.37 -34.95 -20.71
CA LEU A 222 7.59 -33.92 -21.41
C LEU A 222 8.17 -32.53 -21.11
N ASN A 223 8.62 -31.80 -22.14
CA ASN A 223 9.09 -30.44 -21.93
C ASN A 223 7.91 -29.45 -21.82
N THR A 224 7.97 -28.55 -20.83
CA THR A 224 6.90 -27.58 -20.53
C THR A 224 7.44 -26.15 -20.51
N CYS A 225 6.54 -25.17 -20.63
CA CYS A 225 6.89 -23.75 -20.65
C CYS A 225 6.50 -23.04 -19.35
N ASN A 226 7.27 -22.01 -18.99
CA ASN A 226 7.03 -21.07 -17.88
C ASN A 226 7.05 -19.63 -18.43
N GLY A 227 6.27 -18.71 -17.88
CA GLY A 227 6.29 -17.31 -18.29
C GLY A 227 5.01 -16.53 -18.01
N PHE A 228 4.98 -15.27 -18.45
CA PHE A 228 3.72 -14.50 -18.58
C PHE A 228 2.89 -14.95 -19.81
N TYR A 229 3.55 -15.51 -20.84
CA TYR A 229 2.92 -16.04 -22.05
C TYR A 229 3.68 -17.28 -22.55
N CYS A 230 2.96 -18.38 -22.77
CA CYS A 230 3.48 -19.58 -23.46
C CYS A 230 2.65 -19.93 -24.71
N ASP A 231 1.89 -18.98 -25.25
CA ASP A 231 1.02 -19.17 -26.40
C ASP A 231 1.80 -19.53 -27.68
N ASN A 232 3.04 -19.05 -27.81
CA ASN A 232 3.97 -19.37 -28.90
C ASN A 232 4.86 -20.60 -28.63
N PHE A 233 4.74 -21.25 -27.47
CA PHE A 233 5.52 -22.46 -27.15
C PHE A 233 5.12 -23.65 -28.04
N VAL A 234 6.13 -24.46 -28.38
CA VAL A 234 5.99 -25.72 -29.13
C VAL A 234 6.83 -26.79 -28.40
N PRO A 235 6.24 -27.93 -28.00
CA PRO A 235 6.98 -29.05 -27.42
C PRO A 235 8.06 -29.63 -28.34
N ASN A 236 9.08 -30.26 -27.77
CA ASN A 236 10.24 -30.77 -28.51
C ASN A 236 10.00 -32.11 -29.23
N ASN A 237 8.85 -32.74 -29.00
CA ASN A 237 8.40 -33.98 -29.60
C ASN A 237 6.92 -33.82 -30.02
N PRO A 238 6.52 -34.17 -31.25
CA PRO A 238 5.11 -34.12 -31.68
C PRO A 238 4.16 -35.03 -30.89
N ASN A 239 4.65 -35.94 -30.04
CA ASN A 239 3.84 -36.75 -29.13
C ASN A 239 3.73 -36.15 -27.71
N THR A 240 4.37 -35.01 -27.44
CA THR A 240 4.24 -34.28 -26.17
C THR A 240 3.12 -33.24 -26.29
N PRO A 241 2.15 -33.20 -25.37
CA PRO A 241 1.09 -32.20 -25.39
C PRO A 241 1.64 -30.81 -25.03
N LYS A 242 0.94 -29.75 -25.43
CA LYS A 242 1.35 -28.37 -25.15
C LYS A 242 0.93 -27.96 -23.73
N MET A 243 1.91 -27.90 -22.84
CA MET A 243 1.74 -27.67 -21.40
C MET A 243 2.48 -26.42 -20.91
N TRP A 244 1.82 -25.65 -20.06
CA TRP A 244 2.35 -24.44 -19.41
C TRP A 244 2.32 -24.64 -17.89
N THR A 245 3.50 -24.83 -17.28
CA THR A 245 3.68 -25.16 -15.85
C THR A 245 3.76 -23.96 -14.93
N GLU A 246 4.11 -22.77 -15.43
CA GLU A 246 4.02 -21.54 -14.63
C GLU A 246 3.49 -20.38 -15.47
N ASN A 247 2.18 -20.15 -15.39
CA ASN A 247 1.58 -18.89 -15.80
C ASN A 247 1.71 -17.88 -14.65
N TRP A 248 2.67 -16.97 -14.76
CA TRP A 248 3.00 -16.03 -13.70
C TRP A 248 1.85 -15.04 -13.46
N THR A 249 1.07 -15.23 -12.39
CA THR A 249 -0.17 -14.47 -12.09
C THR A 249 0.05 -13.01 -11.69
N GLY A 250 1.31 -12.69 -11.43
CA GLY A 250 1.85 -11.44 -10.89
C GLY A 250 3.35 -11.66 -10.75
N TRP A 251 3.97 -11.13 -9.69
CA TRP A 251 5.40 -11.35 -9.44
C TRP A 251 5.73 -11.25 -7.95
N PHE A 252 6.92 -11.72 -7.57
CA PHE A 252 7.37 -11.70 -6.18
C PHE A 252 7.83 -10.32 -5.71
N LYS A 253 7.74 -10.08 -4.39
CA LYS A 253 8.16 -8.84 -3.72
C LYS A 253 9.57 -9.01 -3.13
N GLN A 254 10.39 -7.96 -3.20
CA GLN A 254 11.76 -7.93 -2.67
C GLN A 254 11.95 -6.73 -1.74
N TRP A 255 12.68 -6.87 -0.63
CA TRP A 255 12.95 -5.77 0.31
C TRP A 255 13.62 -4.56 -0.38
N GLY A 256 13.04 -3.37 -0.22
CA GLY A 256 13.42 -2.14 -0.93
C GLY A 256 12.82 -2.00 -2.33
N GLY A 257 12.22 -3.08 -2.85
CA GLY A 257 11.43 -3.09 -4.07
C GLY A 257 10.02 -2.53 -3.88
N LYS A 258 9.38 -2.27 -5.01
CA LYS A 258 7.96 -1.89 -5.15
C LYS A 258 7.10 -3.17 -5.25
N ASN A 259 5.78 -3.02 -5.20
CA ASN A 259 4.85 -4.14 -5.34
C ASN A 259 4.36 -4.28 -6.80
N PRO A 260 4.76 -5.35 -7.52
CA PRO A 260 4.27 -5.62 -8.87
C PRO A 260 2.85 -6.20 -8.85
N HIS A 261 2.03 -5.80 -9.83
CA HIS A 261 0.67 -6.29 -10.06
C HIS A 261 0.51 -6.64 -11.56
N ARG A 262 -0.22 -7.71 -11.87
CA ARG A 262 -0.56 -8.12 -13.25
C ARG A 262 -2.07 -8.14 -13.41
N THR A 263 -2.57 -7.36 -14.37
CA THR A 263 -4.00 -7.17 -14.62
C THR A 263 -4.72 -8.47 -14.94
N THR A 264 -5.91 -8.61 -14.38
CA THR A 264 -6.85 -9.72 -14.59
C THR A 264 -7.09 -10.04 -16.07
N GLU A 265 -7.24 -9.01 -16.89
CA GLU A 265 -7.50 -9.11 -18.33
C GLU A 265 -6.31 -9.71 -19.10
N ASP A 266 -5.08 -9.39 -18.69
CA ASP A 266 -3.86 -9.93 -19.32
C ASP A 266 -3.58 -11.38 -18.92
N VAL A 267 -3.83 -11.74 -17.65
CA VAL A 267 -3.77 -13.15 -17.22
C VAL A 267 -4.79 -13.96 -18.04
N ALA A 268 -6.04 -13.49 -18.14
CA ALA A 268 -7.08 -14.12 -18.95
C ALA A 268 -6.72 -14.18 -20.45
N PHE A 269 -6.21 -13.09 -21.03
CA PHE A 269 -5.74 -13.02 -22.42
C PHE A 269 -4.68 -14.06 -22.71
N SER A 270 -3.65 -14.13 -21.85
CA SER A 270 -2.53 -15.05 -22.04
C SER A 270 -2.97 -16.53 -22.02
N VAL A 271 -3.94 -16.88 -21.16
CA VAL A 271 -4.51 -18.23 -21.06
C VAL A 271 -5.42 -18.55 -22.24
N ALA A 272 -6.37 -17.67 -22.57
CA ALA A 272 -7.26 -17.87 -23.72
C ALA A 272 -6.47 -18.03 -25.03
N ARG A 273 -5.41 -17.24 -25.22
CA ARG A 273 -4.51 -17.32 -26.39
C ARG A 273 -3.65 -18.57 -26.39
N PHE A 274 -3.28 -19.10 -25.23
CA PHE A 274 -2.58 -20.38 -25.10
C PHE A 274 -3.48 -21.56 -25.50
N PHE A 275 -4.71 -21.63 -24.99
CA PHE A 275 -5.69 -22.66 -25.37
C PHE A 275 -6.10 -22.54 -26.85
N GLN A 276 -6.33 -21.32 -27.35
CA GLN A 276 -6.51 -21.04 -28.79
C GLN A 276 -5.39 -21.67 -29.63
N ARG A 277 -4.14 -21.58 -29.18
CA ARG A 277 -2.94 -22.05 -29.89
C ARG A 277 -2.53 -23.48 -29.52
N GLY A 278 -3.50 -24.34 -29.22
CA GLY A 278 -3.34 -25.78 -29.05
C GLY A 278 -2.85 -26.22 -27.67
N GLY A 279 -2.80 -25.31 -26.69
CA GLY A 279 -2.54 -25.63 -25.29
C GLY A 279 -3.67 -26.46 -24.68
N THR A 280 -3.32 -27.42 -23.80
CA THR A 280 -4.31 -28.28 -23.12
C THR A 280 -4.06 -28.43 -21.61
N PHE A 281 -2.91 -27.98 -21.10
CA PHE A 281 -2.61 -27.90 -19.67
C PHE A 281 -2.07 -26.49 -19.34
N ASN A 282 -2.70 -25.81 -18.38
CA ASN A 282 -2.23 -24.53 -17.84
C ASN A 282 -2.19 -24.57 -16.30
N ASN A 283 -1.08 -24.17 -15.71
CA ASN A 283 -0.93 -24.02 -14.26
C ASN A 283 -0.66 -22.56 -13.87
N TYR A 284 -1.45 -22.02 -12.95
CA TYR A 284 -1.25 -20.69 -12.37
C TYR A 284 -0.15 -20.70 -11.32
N TYR A 285 0.88 -19.88 -11.52
CA TYR A 285 1.97 -19.67 -10.56
C TYR A 285 1.95 -18.21 -10.09
N MET A 286 1.37 -17.87 -8.94
CA MET A 286 0.75 -18.73 -7.92
C MET A 286 -0.77 -18.70 -8.01
N TYR A 287 -1.46 -19.79 -7.62
CA TYR A 287 -2.90 -19.72 -7.37
C TYR A 287 -3.20 -19.26 -5.94
N HIS A 288 -2.43 -19.76 -4.96
CA HIS A 288 -2.26 -19.14 -3.64
C HIS A 288 -0.77 -18.97 -3.35
N GLY A 289 -0.33 -17.71 -3.18
CA GLY A 289 1.06 -17.38 -2.90
C GLY A 289 1.49 -17.65 -1.46
N GLY A 290 0.70 -17.16 -0.50
CA GLY A 290 0.93 -17.35 0.94
C GLY A 290 2.11 -16.57 1.52
N THR A 291 2.68 -17.08 2.61
CA THR A 291 3.68 -16.40 3.44
C THR A 291 4.97 -17.24 3.57
N ASN A 292 6.12 -16.61 3.37
CA ASN A 292 7.46 -17.14 3.66
C ASN A 292 7.73 -17.16 5.19
N PHE A 293 7.08 -18.06 5.91
CA PHE A 293 7.25 -18.26 7.35
C PHE A 293 8.70 -18.62 7.77
N ASP A 294 8.97 -18.56 9.07
CA ASP A 294 10.27 -18.85 9.68
C ASP A 294 11.41 -17.95 9.14
N ARG A 295 12.52 -18.56 8.70
CA ARG A 295 13.67 -17.89 8.09
C ARG A 295 14.31 -18.66 6.93
N THR A 296 13.93 -19.93 6.76
CA THR A 296 14.41 -20.84 5.71
C THR A 296 13.48 -20.90 4.49
N ALA A 297 12.41 -20.09 4.47
CA ALA A 297 11.48 -19.96 3.35
C ALA A 297 12.00 -19.00 2.25
N GLY A 298 11.77 -17.69 2.36
CA GLY A 298 12.13 -16.72 1.30
C GLY A 298 13.64 -16.40 1.24
N GLY A 299 14.19 -16.32 0.03
CA GLY A 299 15.58 -15.86 -0.19
C GLY A 299 16.06 -15.83 -1.65
N PRO A 300 17.04 -14.97 -2.01
CA PRO A 300 17.61 -13.87 -1.21
C PRO A 300 16.75 -12.61 -1.35
N TYR A 301 16.67 -11.79 -0.29
CA TYR A 301 15.94 -10.50 -0.28
C TYR A 301 14.43 -10.57 -0.61
N ILE A 302 13.86 -11.76 -0.80
CA ILE A 302 12.41 -11.98 -0.90
C ILE A 302 11.75 -11.60 0.43
N THR A 303 10.57 -10.97 0.34
CA THR A 303 9.76 -10.58 1.51
C THR A 303 9.18 -11.78 2.27
N THR A 304 8.66 -11.52 3.46
CA THR A 304 7.87 -12.50 4.21
C THR A 304 6.52 -12.74 3.52
N SER A 305 5.92 -11.72 2.91
CA SER A 305 4.83 -11.88 1.94
C SER A 305 5.33 -12.65 0.70
N TYR A 306 4.59 -13.65 0.25
CA TYR A 306 4.72 -14.25 -1.09
C TYR A 306 3.37 -14.25 -1.83
N ASP A 307 2.53 -13.27 -1.51
CA ASP A 307 1.22 -12.98 -2.10
C ASP A 307 1.13 -13.15 -3.65
N TYR A 308 2.18 -12.77 -4.37
CA TYR A 308 2.33 -12.92 -5.83
C TYR A 308 1.22 -12.30 -6.69
N ASP A 309 0.35 -11.44 -6.10
CA ASP A 309 -0.87 -10.95 -6.75
C ASP A 309 -1.73 -12.13 -7.30
N ALA A 310 -1.76 -13.22 -6.55
CA ALA A 310 -2.42 -14.48 -6.90
C ALA A 310 -3.97 -14.39 -6.83
N PRO A 311 -4.73 -15.26 -7.52
CA PRO A 311 -6.18 -15.38 -7.38
C PRO A 311 -6.69 -15.60 -5.95
N LEU A 312 -5.91 -16.29 -5.10
CA LEU A 312 -6.10 -16.32 -3.66
C LEU A 312 -4.94 -15.56 -2.99
N ASP A 313 -5.25 -14.51 -2.23
CA ASP A 313 -4.25 -13.62 -1.62
C ASP A 313 -3.36 -14.33 -0.57
N GLU A 314 -2.36 -13.63 -0.03
CA GLU A 314 -1.49 -14.15 1.06
C GLU A 314 -2.25 -14.79 2.24
N TYR A 315 -3.48 -14.37 2.49
CA TYR A 315 -4.28 -14.76 3.64
C TYR A 315 -5.38 -15.79 3.30
N GLY A 316 -5.58 -16.09 2.01
CA GLY A 316 -6.61 -17.03 1.52
C GLY A 316 -7.95 -16.39 1.13
N ASN A 317 -8.02 -15.05 1.00
CA ASN A 317 -9.20 -14.36 0.48
C ASN A 317 -9.24 -14.42 -1.06
N LEU A 318 -10.42 -14.21 -1.65
CA LEU A 318 -10.58 -14.16 -3.10
C LEU A 318 -10.06 -12.81 -3.64
N ASN A 319 -8.98 -12.81 -4.43
CA ASN A 319 -8.48 -11.62 -5.11
C ASN A 319 -9.40 -11.30 -6.30
N GLN A 320 -10.46 -10.55 -6.03
CA GLN A 320 -11.47 -10.18 -7.02
C GLN A 320 -11.09 -8.85 -7.70
N PRO A 321 -11.14 -8.76 -9.05
CA PRO A 321 -11.90 -9.61 -9.95
C PRO A 321 -11.12 -10.80 -10.52
N LYS A 322 -9.83 -10.97 -10.19
CA LYS A 322 -8.95 -11.97 -10.82
C LYS A 322 -9.46 -13.39 -10.64
N TYR A 323 -9.88 -13.76 -9.44
CA TYR A 323 -10.45 -15.08 -9.14
C TYR A 323 -11.70 -15.38 -9.98
N GLY A 324 -12.74 -14.54 -9.93
CA GLY A 324 -14.00 -14.79 -10.62
C GLY A 324 -13.91 -14.67 -12.15
N HIS A 325 -13.10 -13.74 -12.67
CA HIS A 325 -12.92 -13.58 -14.11
C HIS A 325 -12.12 -14.73 -14.74
N LEU A 326 -11.19 -15.34 -13.97
CA LEU A 326 -10.53 -16.59 -14.38
C LEU A 326 -11.46 -17.79 -14.23
N LYS A 327 -12.28 -17.88 -13.17
CA LYS A 327 -13.32 -18.91 -13.06
C LYS A 327 -14.25 -18.92 -14.29
N GLN A 328 -14.73 -17.76 -14.73
CA GLN A 328 -15.57 -17.64 -15.92
C GLN A 328 -14.84 -18.14 -17.19
N LEU A 329 -13.54 -17.89 -17.32
CA LEU A 329 -12.72 -18.46 -18.39
C LEU A 329 -12.62 -19.99 -18.28
N HIS A 330 -12.47 -20.53 -17.06
CA HIS A 330 -12.39 -21.97 -16.81
C HIS A 330 -13.69 -22.69 -17.18
N ASP A 331 -14.83 -22.17 -16.74
CA ASP A 331 -16.16 -22.70 -17.03
C ASP A 331 -16.41 -22.77 -18.56
N VAL A 332 -15.98 -21.74 -19.30
CA VAL A 332 -16.09 -21.68 -20.77
C VAL A 332 -15.09 -22.61 -21.47
N LEU A 333 -13.84 -22.71 -21.01
CA LEU A 333 -12.85 -23.65 -21.57
C LEU A 333 -13.26 -25.11 -21.33
N HIS A 334 -13.83 -25.43 -20.16
CA HIS A 334 -14.37 -26.76 -19.86
C HIS A 334 -15.59 -27.10 -20.72
N SER A 335 -16.47 -26.13 -21.00
CA SER A 335 -17.57 -26.31 -21.97
C SER A 335 -17.09 -26.65 -23.39
N MET A 336 -15.80 -26.39 -23.68
CA MET A 336 -15.14 -26.65 -24.96
C MET A 336 -14.13 -27.81 -24.89
N GLU A 337 -14.10 -28.63 -23.84
CA GLU A 337 -13.08 -29.69 -23.68
C GLU A 337 -13.03 -30.61 -24.92
N ARG A 338 -14.18 -31.04 -25.44
CA ARG A 338 -14.25 -31.99 -26.56
C ARG A 338 -13.76 -31.39 -27.89
N THR A 339 -14.10 -30.13 -28.20
CA THR A 339 -13.56 -29.44 -29.38
C THR A 339 -12.08 -29.14 -29.22
N LEU A 340 -11.62 -28.70 -28.04
CA LEU A 340 -10.21 -28.43 -27.74
C LEU A 340 -9.33 -29.69 -27.85
N THR A 341 -9.84 -30.85 -27.41
CA THR A 341 -9.08 -32.11 -27.35
C THR A 341 -9.21 -33.00 -28.58
N TYR A 342 -10.31 -32.95 -29.34
CA TYR A 342 -10.50 -33.78 -30.54
C TYR A 342 -10.67 -32.98 -31.83
N GLY A 343 -10.89 -31.67 -31.77
CA GLY A 343 -11.12 -30.83 -32.93
C GLY A 343 -9.86 -30.58 -33.78
N ASN A 344 -10.06 -30.55 -35.09
CA ASN A 344 -9.10 -30.01 -36.04
C ASN A 344 -9.05 -28.48 -35.90
N ILE A 345 -7.84 -27.92 -35.90
CA ILE A 345 -7.59 -26.49 -35.72
C ILE A 345 -7.42 -25.84 -37.08
N SER A 346 -8.10 -24.71 -37.31
CA SER A 346 -7.85 -23.82 -38.44
C SER A 346 -7.92 -22.36 -38.00
N THR A 347 -7.15 -21.48 -38.65
CA THR A 347 -7.13 -20.05 -38.33
C THR A 347 -7.36 -19.22 -39.59
N ILE A 348 -8.23 -18.23 -39.49
CA ILE A 348 -8.49 -17.19 -40.48
C ILE A 348 -7.87 -15.89 -39.94
N ASP A 349 -6.92 -15.33 -40.67
CA ASP A 349 -6.33 -14.02 -40.39
C ASP A 349 -7.21 -12.92 -41.04
N PHE A 350 -7.50 -11.86 -40.27
CA PHE A 350 -8.24 -10.68 -40.74
C PHE A 350 -7.32 -9.44 -40.87
N GLY A 351 -6.02 -9.59 -40.58
CA GLY A 351 -5.04 -8.52 -40.55
C GLY A 351 -5.06 -7.72 -39.24
N ASN A 352 -4.11 -6.78 -39.10
CA ASN A 352 -3.99 -5.88 -37.94
C ASN A 352 -3.96 -6.58 -36.55
N SER A 353 -3.44 -7.81 -36.50
CA SER A 353 -3.42 -8.71 -35.34
C SER A 353 -4.78 -9.29 -34.91
N ALA A 354 -5.80 -9.21 -35.76
CA ALA A 354 -7.11 -9.83 -35.55
C ALA A 354 -7.21 -11.20 -36.26
N SER A 355 -7.61 -12.26 -35.55
CA SER A 355 -7.77 -13.60 -36.13
C SER A 355 -8.92 -14.40 -35.52
N ALA A 356 -9.53 -15.29 -36.31
CA ALA A 356 -10.48 -16.29 -35.81
C ALA A 356 -9.86 -17.68 -35.89
N THR A 357 -9.78 -18.40 -34.78
CA THR A 357 -9.30 -19.79 -34.71
C THR A 357 -10.45 -20.71 -34.35
N ILE A 358 -10.71 -21.70 -35.22
CA ILE A 358 -11.82 -22.63 -35.14
C ILE A 358 -11.29 -24.01 -34.76
N TYR A 359 -11.86 -24.59 -33.70
CA TYR A 359 -11.72 -25.99 -33.34
C TYR A 359 -12.97 -26.73 -33.81
N LYS A 360 -12.83 -27.70 -34.71
CA LYS A 360 -13.96 -28.39 -35.34
C LYS A 360 -13.86 -29.92 -35.25
N THR A 361 -14.93 -30.56 -34.77
CA THR A 361 -15.14 -32.01 -34.84
C THR A 361 -16.15 -32.32 -35.98
N GLU A 362 -16.68 -33.55 -36.03
CA GLU A 362 -17.77 -33.89 -36.95
C GLU A 362 -19.15 -33.38 -36.47
N GLU A 363 -19.32 -33.17 -35.16
CA GLU A 363 -20.60 -32.83 -34.52
C GLU A 363 -20.72 -31.34 -34.15
N GLU A 364 -19.62 -30.69 -33.81
CA GLU A 364 -19.58 -29.41 -33.09
C GLU A 364 -18.39 -28.54 -33.53
N SER A 365 -18.42 -27.24 -33.21
CA SER A 365 -17.32 -26.30 -33.49
C SER A 365 -17.31 -25.15 -32.51
N SER A 366 -16.13 -24.82 -31.98
CA SER A 366 -15.91 -23.72 -31.03
C SER A 366 -14.83 -22.76 -31.55
N CYS A 367 -15.00 -21.46 -31.33
CA CYS A 367 -14.17 -20.42 -31.92
C CYS A 367 -13.52 -19.51 -30.86
N PHE A 368 -12.27 -19.12 -31.12
CA PHE A 368 -11.56 -18.04 -30.44
C PHE A 368 -11.35 -16.90 -31.43
N PHE A 369 -11.75 -15.68 -31.07
CA PHE A 369 -11.51 -14.47 -31.84
C PHE A 369 -10.48 -13.60 -31.08
N ASP A 370 -9.23 -13.64 -31.55
CA ASP A 370 -8.07 -12.95 -30.97
C ASP A 370 -7.91 -11.56 -31.59
N ASN A 371 -7.68 -10.56 -30.75
CA ASN A 371 -7.19 -9.26 -31.15
C ASN A 371 -5.89 -8.95 -30.37
N GLY A 372 -4.76 -9.33 -30.97
CA GLY A 372 -3.42 -9.04 -30.44
C GLY A 372 -2.92 -7.61 -30.71
N ASN A 373 -3.79 -6.68 -31.08
CA ASN A 373 -3.44 -5.27 -31.23
C ASN A 373 -3.43 -4.59 -29.85
N GLU A 374 -2.39 -3.81 -29.54
CA GLU A 374 -2.26 -3.17 -28.22
C GLU A 374 -3.10 -1.89 -28.08
N ASN A 375 -3.62 -1.33 -29.18
CA ASN A 375 -4.19 0.02 -29.22
C ASN A 375 -5.65 0.07 -29.71
N SER A 376 -5.99 -0.68 -30.76
CA SER A 376 -7.29 -0.60 -31.42
C SER A 376 -8.14 -1.87 -31.28
N ASP A 377 -9.40 -1.70 -30.91
CA ASP A 377 -10.42 -2.74 -30.95
C ASP A 377 -10.68 -3.19 -32.40
N ALA A 378 -11.06 -4.46 -32.61
CA ALA A 378 -11.25 -5.06 -33.93
C ALA A 378 -12.69 -5.54 -34.12
N THR A 379 -13.22 -5.38 -35.32
CA THR A 379 -14.53 -5.93 -35.72
C THR A 379 -14.32 -7.12 -36.65
N ILE A 380 -14.53 -8.34 -36.13
CA ILE A 380 -14.42 -9.57 -36.90
C ILE A 380 -15.81 -9.94 -37.45
N SER A 381 -15.92 -10.05 -38.77
CA SER A 381 -17.14 -10.49 -39.45
C SER A 381 -17.03 -11.98 -39.80
N PHE A 382 -17.81 -12.82 -39.11
CA PHE A 382 -17.74 -14.28 -39.20
C PHE A 382 -19.15 -14.88 -39.32
N GLN A 383 -19.36 -15.72 -40.34
CA GLN A 383 -20.65 -16.36 -40.65
C GLN A 383 -21.86 -15.41 -40.73
N GLY A 384 -21.65 -14.17 -41.16
CA GLY A 384 -22.71 -13.15 -41.27
C GLY A 384 -23.06 -12.41 -39.98
N LYS A 385 -22.43 -12.75 -38.85
CA LYS A 385 -22.42 -11.93 -37.62
C LYS A 385 -21.14 -11.07 -37.57
N SER A 386 -21.20 -9.95 -36.86
CA SER A 386 -20.04 -9.09 -36.58
C SER A 386 -19.80 -9.03 -35.06
N TYR A 387 -18.55 -9.18 -34.65
CA TYR A 387 -18.13 -9.26 -33.25
C TYR A 387 -17.07 -8.21 -32.96
N VAL A 388 -17.25 -7.42 -31.90
CA VAL A 388 -16.28 -6.42 -31.46
C VAL A 388 -15.39 -7.03 -30.37
N VAL A 389 -14.10 -7.17 -30.70
CA VAL A 389 -13.05 -7.77 -29.87
C VAL A 389 -12.11 -6.64 -29.42
N PRO A 390 -12.14 -6.23 -28.13
CA PRO A 390 -11.28 -5.17 -27.61
C PRO A 390 -9.79 -5.40 -27.90
N ALA A 391 -9.01 -4.31 -27.96
CA ALA A 391 -7.55 -4.38 -28.10
C ALA A 391 -6.96 -5.22 -26.95
N TRP A 392 -6.00 -6.10 -27.27
CA TRP A 392 -5.37 -7.07 -26.36
C TRP A 392 -6.38 -7.98 -25.64
N SER A 393 -7.29 -8.59 -26.40
CA SER A 393 -8.29 -9.51 -25.85
C SER A 393 -8.59 -10.70 -26.76
N VAL A 394 -9.15 -11.77 -26.19
CA VAL A 394 -9.72 -12.90 -26.92
C VAL A 394 -11.19 -13.05 -26.54
N SER A 395 -12.09 -13.06 -27.53
CA SER A 395 -13.48 -13.50 -27.36
C SER A 395 -13.59 -15.00 -27.59
N ILE A 396 -14.40 -15.69 -26.79
CA ILE A 396 -14.55 -17.16 -26.83
C ILE A 396 -16.03 -17.51 -27.08
N LEU A 397 -16.24 -18.38 -28.08
CA LEU A 397 -17.54 -18.79 -28.60
C LEU A 397 -17.62 -20.32 -28.64
N PRO A 398 -18.17 -20.99 -27.60
CA PRO A 398 -18.26 -22.46 -27.56
C PRO A 398 -19.00 -23.09 -28.75
N ASP A 399 -19.91 -22.36 -29.38
CA ASP A 399 -20.72 -22.77 -30.53
C ASP A 399 -20.33 -22.06 -31.84
N CYS A 400 -19.24 -21.27 -31.86
CA CYS A 400 -18.85 -20.35 -32.95
C CYS A 400 -19.89 -19.27 -33.33
N ILE A 401 -20.98 -19.11 -32.57
CA ILE A 401 -22.15 -18.29 -32.91
C ILE A 401 -22.43 -17.22 -31.84
N ASN A 402 -22.13 -17.47 -30.57
CA ASN A 402 -22.42 -16.56 -29.45
C ASN A 402 -21.17 -16.35 -28.58
N GLU A 403 -20.87 -15.09 -28.24
CA GLU A 403 -19.77 -14.75 -27.33
C GLU A 403 -20.19 -15.09 -25.90
N ALA A 404 -19.56 -16.13 -25.32
CA ALA A 404 -19.78 -16.54 -23.93
C ALA A 404 -18.85 -15.80 -22.96
N TYR A 405 -17.69 -15.35 -23.45
CA TYR A 405 -16.67 -14.67 -22.66
C TYR A 405 -15.77 -13.80 -23.55
N ASN A 406 -15.20 -12.73 -22.99
CA ASN A 406 -14.04 -12.05 -23.57
C ASN A 406 -13.09 -11.62 -22.45
N THR A 407 -11.78 -11.81 -22.67
CA THR A 407 -10.76 -11.64 -21.64
C THR A 407 -10.64 -10.21 -21.10
N ALA A 408 -11.10 -9.19 -21.84
CA ALA A 408 -11.11 -7.79 -21.41
C ALA A 408 -12.53 -7.25 -21.06
N LYS A 409 -13.57 -8.09 -21.13
CA LYS A 409 -14.95 -7.73 -20.71
C LYS A 409 -15.24 -8.32 -19.33
N ILE A 410 -14.63 -7.74 -18.29
CA ILE A 410 -14.84 -8.18 -16.90
C ILE A 410 -16.32 -8.04 -16.52
N THR A 411 -16.93 -9.10 -15.98
CA THR A 411 -18.29 -9.12 -15.41
C THR A 411 -18.31 -9.49 -13.92
N THR A 412 -17.14 -9.79 -13.33
CA THR A 412 -16.95 -10.02 -11.89
C THR A 412 -16.69 -8.69 -11.17
N GLN A 413 -17.20 -8.52 -9.95
CA GLN A 413 -16.83 -7.37 -9.10
C GLN A 413 -15.33 -7.35 -8.77
N THR A 414 -14.80 -6.18 -8.43
CA THR A 414 -13.54 -6.01 -7.68
C THR A 414 -13.87 -5.89 -6.19
N SER A 415 -13.11 -6.57 -5.32
CA SER A 415 -13.25 -6.44 -3.85
C SER A 415 -12.06 -5.69 -3.27
N MET A 416 -12.31 -4.53 -2.66
CA MET A 416 -11.28 -3.73 -2.01
C MET A 416 -11.07 -4.23 -0.57
N MET A 417 -9.96 -4.93 -0.35
CA MET A 417 -9.59 -5.46 0.96
C MET A 417 -9.07 -4.35 1.89
N VAL A 418 -9.63 -4.25 3.09
CA VAL A 418 -9.24 -3.29 4.12
C VAL A 418 -8.64 -4.00 5.34
N LYS A 419 -7.78 -3.30 6.08
CA LYS A 419 -7.33 -3.74 7.40
C LYS A 419 -8.11 -2.99 8.47
N LYS A 420 -8.83 -3.70 9.34
CA LYS A 420 -9.67 -3.12 10.40
C LYS A 420 -9.03 -3.38 11.78
N PRO A 421 -9.05 -2.40 12.71
CA PRO A 421 -8.59 -2.60 14.09
C PRO A 421 -9.32 -3.75 14.80
N ASN A 422 -8.72 -4.28 15.86
CA ASN A 422 -9.35 -5.32 16.66
C ASN A 422 -10.60 -4.80 17.41
N GLU A 423 -11.75 -5.43 17.16
CA GLU A 423 -13.05 -5.13 17.79
C GLU A 423 -13.29 -5.90 19.11
N ALA A 424 -12.29 -6.64 19.62
CA ALA A 424 -12.43 -7.44 20.84
C ALA A 424 -12.64 -6.60 22.11
N GLU A 425 -13.75 -6.85 22.80
CA GLU A 425 -14.11 -6.25 24.10
C GLU A 425 -12.95 -6.36 25.12
N ASP A 426 -12.81 -5.33 25.96
CA ASP A 426 -11.77 -5.16 27.00
C ASP A 426 -10.29 -5.23 26.55
N SER A 427 -9.99 -5.31 25.24
CA SER A 427 -8.61 -5.29 24.75
C SER A 427 -8.03 -3.87 24.70
N PRO A 428 -6.89 -3.58 25.37
CA PRO A 428 -6.29 -2.25 25.34
C PRO A 428 -5.71 -1.93 23.95
N LEU A 429 -6.02 -0.73 23.43
CA LEU A 429 -5.56 -0.21 22.13
C LEU A 429 -4.03 -0.23 21.94
N THR A 430 -3.25 -0.28 23.03
CA THR A 430 -1.78 -0.35 22.98
C THR A 430 -1.26 -1.55 23.76
N LEU A 431 -0.32 -2.28 23.14
CA LEU A 431 0.31 -3.46 23.72
C LEU A 431 1.24 -3.09 24.88
N LYS A 432 1.09 -3.79 26.01
CA LYS A 432 1.94 -3.60 27.19
C LYS A 432 3.26 -4.36 27.02
N TRP A 433 4.30 -3.65 26.61
CA TRP A 433 5.60 -4.22 26.30
C TRP A 433 6.48 -4.45 27.53
N SER A 434 7.12 -5.62 27.55
CA SER A 434 8.33 -5.91 28.31
C SER A 434 9.51 -6.04 27.34
N TRP A 435 10.74 -5.78 27.81
CA TRP A 435 11.93 -5.75 26.96
C TRP A 435 13.17 -6.32 27.64
N ARG A 436 14.19 -6.65 26.85
CA ARG A 436 15.57 -6.86 27.31
C ARG A 436 16.57 -6.69 26.16
N PRO A 437 17.83 -6.28 26.42
CA PRO A 437 18.85 -6.25 25.38
C PRO A 437 19.33 -7.67 25.02
N GLU A 438 19.77 -7.83 23.78
CA GLU A 438 20.59 -8.98 23.36
C GLU A 438 21.96 -8.92 24.07
N ASN A 439 22.36 -10.02 24.71
CA ASN A 439 23.56 -10.04 25.57
C ASN A 439 24.82 -10.35 24.76
N MET A 440 25.48 -9.30 24.26
CA MET A 440 26.62 -9.43 23.34
C MET A 440 28.00 -9.19 24.00
N ASP A 441 28.06 -8.70 25.23
CA ASP A 441 29.29 -8.23 25.91
C ASP A 441 30.42 -9.27 25.93
N ASN A 442 30.08 -10.54 26.10
CA ASN A 442 31.05 -11.64 26.09
C ASN A 442 31.84 -11.70 24.78
N PHE A 443 31.20 -11.47 23.65
CA PHE A 443 31.80 -11.56 22.32
C PHE A 443 32.47 -10.23 21.97
N LEU A 444 31.72 -9.12 22.11
CA LEU A 444 32.14 -7.76 21.78
C LEU A 444 33.38 -7.28 22.56
N LEU A 445 33.51 -7.64 23.84
CA LEU A 445 34.61 -7.18 24.69
C LEU A 445 35.77 -8.19 24.77
N LYS A 446 35.48 -9.50 24.72
CA LYS A 446 36.52 -10.53 24.89
C LYS A 446 37.10 -11.01 23.56
N GLY A 447 36.41 -10.80 22.43
CA GLY A 447 36.84 -11.23 21.10
C GLY A 447 37.04 -12.73 21.01
N LYS A 448 36.05 -13.50 21.49
CA LYS A 448 36.02 -14.96 21.53
C LYS A 448 34.64 -15.44 21.09
N GLY A 449 34.57 -16.31 20.09
CA GLY A 449 33.40 -17.13 19.78
C GLY A 449 33.70 -18.63 19.90
N GLU A 450 32.88 -19.49 19.28
CA GLU A 450 33.04 -20.95 19.29
C GLU A 450 34.32 -21.43 18.59
N SER A 451 34.74 -20.78 17.50
CA SER A 451 35.89 -21.22 16.69
C SER A 451 36.86 -20.07 16.34
N THR A 452 38.03 -20.42 15.78
CA THR A 452 39.02 -19.44 15.31
C THR A 452 39.81 -19.93 14.09
N GLN A 453 40.06 -19.04 13.13
CA GLN A 453 40.79 -19.31 11.89
C GLN A 453 41.83 -18.22 11.58
N ARG A 454 42.70 -18.41 10.57
CA ARG A 454 43.71 -17.42 10.12
C ARG A 454 43.35 -16.71 8.81
N GLN A 455 42.11 -16.84 8.37
CA GLN A 455 41.57 -16.27 7.14
C GLN A 455 40.08 -16.00 7.37
N LEU A 456 39.48 -15.20 6.50
CA LEU A 456 38.03 -15.05 6.43
C LEU A 456 37.40 -16.32 5.83
N PHE A 457 36.18 -16.64 6.24
CA PHE A 457 35.37 -17.73 5.70
C PHE A 457 33.98 -17.22 5.32
N ASP A 458 33.40 -17.88 4.32
CA ASP A 458 32.03 -17.68 3.87
C ASP A 458 31.02 -18.01 4.99
N GLN A 459 29.95 -17.23 5.07
CA GLN A 459 28.93 -17.41 6.09
C GLN A 459 28.24 -18.78 6.01
N LYS A 460 27.98 -19.32 4.80
CA LYS A 460 27.35 -20.64 4.59
C LYS A 460 28.18 -21.77 5.20
N ILE A 461 29.51 -21.64 5.16
CA ILE A 461 30.47 -22.63 5.70
C ILE A 461 30.46 -22.64 7.23
N VAL A 462 30.24 -21.49 7.88
CA VAL A 462 30.33 -21.35 9.34
C VAL A 462 28.98 -21.48 10.04
N THR A 463 27.88 -20.96 9.47
CA THR A 463 26.54 -21.10 10.07
C THR A 463 25.81 -22.37 9.64
N ASN A 464 26.17 -22.97 8.49
CA ASN A 464 25.38 -24.02 7.84
C ASN A 464 23.89 -23.64 7.72
N ASP A 465 23.60 -22.34 7.57
CA ASP A 465 22.25 -21.74 7.58
C ASP A 465 21.39 -22.11 8.81
N GLN A 466 22.01 -22.44 9.95
CA GLN A 466 21.31 -22.55 11.24
C GLN A 466 20.87 -21.18 11.79
N SER A 467 21.48 -20.09 11.29
CA SER A 467 21.15 -18.71 11.66
C SER A 467 21.48 -17.75 10.52
N ASP A 468 20.67 -16.69 10.39
CA ASP A 468 21.02 -15.53 9.55
C ASP A 468 22.23 -14.76 10.09
N TYR A 469 22.58 -14.92 11.37
CA TYR A 469 23.57 -14.08 12.07
C TYR A 469 24.91 -14.80 12.24
N LEU A 470 26.01 -14.15 11.84
CA LEU A 470 27.38 -14.63 12.04
C LEU A 470 28.30 -13.49 12.52
N TRP A 471 28.94 -13.68 13.67
CA TRP A 471 29.95 -12.76 14.20
C TRP A 471 31.34 -13.10 13.69
N TYR A 472 31.99 -12.13 13.05
CA TYR A 472 33.41 -12.14 12.67
C TYR A 472 34.19 -11.23 13.64
N MET A 473 35.05 -11.79 14.48
CA MET A 473 35.79 -11.05 15.51
C MET A 473 37.30 -11.13 15.31
N THR A 474 38.02 -10.00 15.39
CA THR A 474 39.49 -9.97 15.41
C THR A 474 40.02 -9.10 16.55
N THR A 475 41.28 -9.31 16.92
CA THR A 475 41.97 -8.53 17.97
C THR A 475 43.25 -7.94 17.41
N ILE A 476 43.39 -6.63 17.53
CA ILE A 476 44.57 -5.86 17.10
C ILE A 476 45.22 -5.18 18.32
N LYS A 477 46.53 -4.93 18.23
CA LYS A 477 47.32 -4.35 19.34
C LYS A 477 48.12 -3.14 18.87
N PHE A 478 47.73 -1.94 19.29
CA PHE A 478 48.49 -0.72 19.06
C PHE A 478 49.52 -0.52 20.17
N LYS A 479 50.78 -0.22 19.81
CA LYS A 479 51.85 0.09 20.78
C LYS A 479 51.68 1.52 21.29
N LYS A 480 52.21 1.85 22.48
CA LYS A 480 52.21 3.23 23.03
C LYS A 480 52.95 4.27 22.16
N ARG A 481 53.75 3.83 21.18
CA ARG A 481 54.48 4.66 20.20
C ARG A 481 53.97 4.48 18.76
N ASP A 482 52.79 3.90 18.55
CA ASP A 482 52.20 3.79 17.20
C ASP A 482 51.71 5.20 16.76
N PRO A 483 52.20 5.78 15.65
CA PRO A 483 51.98 7.21 15.32
C PRO A 483 50.53 7.60 14.96
N PHE A 484 49.62 6.62 14.94
CA PHE A 484 48.19 6.78 14.73
C PHE A 484 47.35 6.66 16.02
N LEU A 485 48.01 6.40 17.16
CA LEU A 485 47.33 6.25 18.45
C LEU A 485 46.59 7.53 18.85
N GLY A 486 45.25 7.45 18.94
CA GLY A 486 44.37 8.58 19.26
C GLY A 486 43.89 9.40 18.06
N LYS A 487 44.45 9.18 16.86
CA LYS A 487 43.90 9.71 15.60
C LYS A 487 42.69 8.86 15.17
N SER A 488 41.88 9.40 14.27
CA SER A 488 40.93 8.58 13.52
C SER A 488 41.68 7.70 12.51
N MET A 489 41.17 6.50 12.29
CA MET A 489 41.56 5.62 11.20
C MET A 489 40.30 5.03 10.57
N SER A 490 40.23 5.00 9.25
CA SER A 490 39.16 4.33 8.53
C SER A 490 39.27 2.81 8.73
N LEU A 491 38.15 2.16 9.07
CA LEU A 491 37.96 0.72 8.96
C LEU A 491 37.16 0.44 7.68
N HIS A 492 37.79 -0.26 6.75
CA HIS A 492 37.25 -0.58 5.42
C HIS A 492 37.04 -2.10 5.33
N VAL A 493 35.82 -2.52 4.99
CA VAL A 493 35.39 -3.93 4.94
C VAL A 493 34.71 -4.16 3.60
N ASN A 494 35.34 -4.92 2.69
CA ASN A 494 34.65 -5.43 1.51
C ASN A 494 33.77 -6.63 1.90
N SER A 495 32.51 -6.63 1.44
CA SER A 495 31.43 -7.44 2.00
C SER A 495 30.51 -8.02 0.94
N THR A 496 30.02 -9.23 1.20
CA THR A 496 28.83 -9.86 0.58
C THR A 496 27.77 -10.21 1.63
N ALA A 497 27.84 -9.61 2.82
CA ALA A 497 26.81 -9.73 3.85
C ALA A 497 25.59 -8.91 3.43
N HIS A 498 24.38 -9.46 3.52
CA HIS A 498 23.17 -8.73 3.09
C HIS A 498 22.89 -7.54 4.01
N VAL A 499 23.17 -7.68 5.31
CA VAL A 499 23.35 -6.56 6.25
C VAL A 499 24.64 -6.78 7.05
N LEU A 500 25.34 -5.70 7.38
CA LEU A 500 26.58 -5.69 8.16
C LEU A 500 26.47 -4.63 9.27
N HIS A 501 26.64 -5.05 10.54
CA HIS A 501 26.80 -4.13 11.68
C HIS A 501 28.22 -4.22 12.23
N ALA A 502 28.83 -3.08 12.54
CA ALA A 502 30.21 -3.02 13.02
C ALA A 502 30.31 -2.46 14.45
N PHE A 503 31.16 -3.09 15.24
CA PHE A 503 31.46 -2.74 16.63
C PHE A 503 32.96 -2.73 16.88
N VAL A 504 33.45 -1.76 17.64
CA VAL A 504 34.85 -1.66 18.06
C VAL A 504 34.91 -1.42 19.57
N ASN A 505 35.63 -2.29 20.28
CA ASN A 505 35.73 -2.29 21.74
C ASN A 505 34.38 -2.34 22.48
N GLY A 506 33.35 -2.94 21.86
CA GLY A 506 31.97 -2.95 22.36
C GLY A 506 31.13 -1.71 22.05
N LYS A 507 31.72 -0.65 21.48
CA LYS A 507 30.93 0.47 20.93
C LYS A 507 30.51 0.16 19.49
N TYR A 508 29.22 0.26 19.20
CA TYR A 508 28.67 0.27 17.84
C TYR A 508 29.19 1.48 17.06
N ILE A 509 29.61 1.27 15.81
CA ILE A 509 30.15 2.32 14.92
C ILE A 509 29.31 2.54 13.65
N GLY A 510 28.31 1.71 13.39
CA GLY A 510 27.36 1.84 12.28
C GLY A 510 26.97 0.49 11.66
N ASN A 511 26.04 0.55 10.71
CA ASN A 511 25.68 -0.57 9.83
C ASN A 511 25.67 -0.12 8.37
N GLN A 512 25.50 -1.09 7.47
CA GLN A 512 25.15 -0.91 6.06
C GLN A 512 24.41 -2.17 5.58
N HIS A 513 23.59 -2.04 4.56
CA HIS A 513 22.92 -3.16 3.90
C HIS A 513 23.13 -3.11 2.39
N ALA A 514 22.86 -4.23 1.71
CA ALA A 514 22.86 -4.28 0.26
C ALA A 514 21.62 -3.56 -0.31
N GLU A 515 21.79 -2.81 -1.38
CA GLU A 515 20.72 -2.07 -2.07
C GLU A 515 20.58 -2.59 -3.51
N ASN A 516 19.39 -2.46 -4.10
CA ASN A 516 19.13 -2.75 -5.52
C ASN A 516 19.60 -4.16 -5.98
N GLY A 517 19.59 -5.15 -5.09
CA GLY A 517 20.07 -6.51 -5.34
C GLY A 517 21.59 -6.66 -5.51
N ASN A 518 22.38 -5.58 -5.40
CA ASN A 518 23.84 -5.66 -5.44
C ASN A 518 24.41 -5.95 -4.05
N PHE A 519 24.70 -7.23 -3.79
CA PHE A 519 25.28 -7.68 -2.53
C PHE A 519 26.77 -7.33 -2.36
N ASN A 520 27.49 -6.89 -3.40
CA ASN A 520 28.90 -6.52 -3.30
C ASN A 520 29.05 -5.04 -2.95
N TYR A 521 29.53 -4.73 -1.75
CA TYR A 521 29.81 -3.35 -1.33
C TYR A 521 30.98 -3.24 -0.34
N VAL A 522 31.49 -2.01 -0.23
CA VAL A 522 32.43 -1.59 0.81
C VAL A 522 31.66 -0.92 1.94
N PHE A 523 31.89 -1.39 3.16
CA PHE A 523 31.57 -0.65 4.38
C PHE A 523 32.80 0.11 4.86
N GLU A 524 32.67 1.42 5.04
CA GLU A 524 33.74 2.28 5.53
C GLU A 524 33.25 3.21 6.64
N LYS A 525 33.91 3.16 7.81
CA LYS A 525 33.63 4.05 8.97
C LYS A 525 34.90 4.44 9.70
N ASP A 526 34.86 5.63 10.28
CA ASP A 526 35.99 6.27 10.96
C ASP A 526 36.06 5.85 12.44
N VAL A 527 37.22 5.34 12.87
CA VAL A 527 37.39 4.66 14.18
C VAL A 527 38.59 5.21 14.96
N LYS A 528 38.38 5.52 16.23
CA LYS A 528 39.46 5.90 17.17
C LYS A 528 39.87 4.71 18.02
N PHE A 529 41.02 4.11 17.69
CA PHE A 529 41.57 2.96 18.42
C PHE A 529 42.33 3.38 19.70
N LYS A 530 42.15 2.61 20.78
CA LYS A 530 42.82 2.85 22.08
C LYS A 530 44.20 2.19 22.15
N SER A 531 45.02 2.57 23.13
CA SER A 531 46.34 1.93 23.30
C SER A 531 46.21 0.49 23.80
N GLY A 532 47.10 -0.39 23.35
CA GLY A 532 47.05 -1.81 23.68
C GLY A 532 45.97 -2.55 22.89
N ARG A 533 45.20 -3.40 23.57
CA ARG A 533 44.23 -4.32 22.94
C ARG A 533 43.00 -3.58 22.44
N ASN A 534 42.69 -3.76 21.15
CA ASN A 534 41.40 -3.44 20.57
C ASN A 534 40.73 -4.71 20.04
N VAL A 535 39.41 -4.78 20.14
CA VAL A 535 38.58 -5.82 19.51
C VAL A 535 37.74 -5.16 18.43
N ILE A 536 37.72 -5.76 17.24
CA ILE A 536 36.76 -5.45 16.18
C ILE A 536 35.82 -6.64 16.10
N ALA A 537 34.52 -6.38 16.10
CA ALA A 537 33.47 -7.38 15.96
C ALA A 537 32.52 -6.89 14.86
N LEU A 538 32.37 -7.69 13.82
CA LEU A 538 31.50 -7.43 12.68
C LEU A 538 30.40 -8.50 12.70
N LEU A 539 29.15 -8.07 12.74
CA LEU A 539 28.00 -8.96 12.63
C LEU A 539 27.52 -8.96 11.18
N SER A 540 27.63 -10.11 10.55
CA SER A 540 27.18 -10.40 9.20
C SER A 540 25.80 -11.03 9.23
N ILE A 541 24.91 -10.59 8.36
CA ILE A 541 23.52 -11.05 8.25
C ILE A 541 23.23 -11.51 6.82
N THR A 542 22.65 -12.72 6.68
CA THR A 542 21.92 -13.13 5.47
C THR A 542 20.45 -12.76 5.60
N VAL A 543 19.78 -12.61 4.46
CA VAL A 543 18.32 -12.38 4.39
C VAL A 543 17.82 -13.34 3.33
N GLY A 544 17.83 -14.62 3.69
CA GLY A 544 17.81 -15.74 2.75
C GLY A 544 19.09 -15.82 1.89
N LEU A 545 19.23 -16.91 1.14
CA LEU A 545 20.39 -17.22 0.28
C LEU A 545 20.02 -17.26 -1.20
N ALA A 546 21.00 -16.99 -2.07
CA ALA A 546 20.88 -17.03 -3.53
C ALA A 546 20.23 -18.33 -4.02
N ASN A 547 19.24 -18.20 -4.91
CA ASN A 547 18.31 -19.27 -5.30
C ASN A 547 18.33 -19.61 -6.81
N TYR A 548 18.92 -18.76 -7.64
CA TYR A 548 18.86 -18.87 -9.11
C TYR A 548 20.19 -18.52 -9.82
N GLY A 549 20.30 -19.02 -11.05
CA GLY A 549 21.46 -18.88 -11.95
C GLY A 549 22.38 -20.10 -11.94
N ALA A 550 23.30 -20.17 -12.91
CA ALA A 550 24.35 -21.19 -12.90
C ALA A 550 25.37 -20.93 -11.76
N PHE A 551 25.88 -22.00 -11.16
CA PHE A 551 26.88 -21.98 -10.06
C PHE A 551 26.50 -21.07 -8.87
N PHE A 552 25.20 -20.90 -8.59
CA PHE A 552 24.73 -20.00 -7.52
C PHE A 552 25.22 -20.42 -6.13
N GLU A 553 25.52 -21.70 -5.93
CA GLU A 553 26.07 -22.25 -4.70
C GLU A 553 27.47 -21.70 -4.39
N SER A 554 28.24 -21.34 -5.42
CA SER A 554 29.59 -20.79 -5.31
C SER A 554 29.62 -19.26 -5.11
N LYS A 555 28.47 -18.58 -5.22
CA LYS A 555 28.35 -17.15 -4.89
C LYS A 555 28.62 -16.96 -3.40
N PRO A 556 29.59 -16.12 -3.01
CA PRO A 556 29.95 -15.99 -1.62
C PRO A 556 28.89 -15.22 -0.82
N ALA A 557 28.82 -15.50 0.48
CA ALA A 557 27.93 -14.81 1.42
C ALA A 557 28.70 -14.37 2.68
N GLY A 558 28.34 -13.20 3.20
CA GLY A 558 28.96 -12.64 4.39
C GLY A 558 30.27 -11.90 4.10
N ILE A 559 31.18 -11.86 5.08
CA ILE A 559 32.37 -11.00 5.01
C ILE A 559 33.54 -11.76 4.36
N THR A 560 33.64 -11.62 3.04
CA THR A 560 34.69 -12.16 2.17
C THR A 560 36.01 -11.41 2.29
N GLY A 561 35.97 -10.10 2.53
CA GLY A 561 37.14 -9.23 2.53
C GLY A 561 37.60 -8.81 1.12
N PRO A 562 38.75 -8.12 1.01
CA PRO A 562 39.69 -7.83 2.09
C PRO A 562 39.16 -6.84 3.15
N ILE A 563 39.85 -6.80 4.29
CA ILE A 563 39.55 -5.89 5.41
C ILE A 563 40.81 -5.09 5.75
N PHE A 564 40.71 -3.77 5.70
CA PHE A 564 41.81 -2.85 5.95
C PHE A 564 41.51 -1.88 7.10
N ILE A 565 42.57 -1.44 7.79
CA ILE A 565 42.55 -0.19 8.57
C ILE A 565 43.51 0.80 7.91
N THR A 566 43.01 1.98 7.57
CA THR A 566 43.77 3.03 6.87
C THR A 566 43.88 4.27 7.75
N GLY A 567 45.10 4.73 8.02
CA GLY A 567 45.38 5.97 8.74
C GLY A 567 46.22 6.93 7.92
N ARG A 568 45.94 8.24 8.02
CA ARG A 568 46.72 9.31 7.36
C ARG A 568 47.50 10.15 8.38
N ASN A 569 48.68 10.62 7.99
CA ASN A 569 49.60 11.39 8.82
C ASN A 569 50.37 12.41 7.97
N GLY A 570 49.75 13.57 7.71
CA GLY A 570 50.17 14.39 6.57
C GLY A 570 49.90 13.61 5.27
N ASP A 571 50.86 13.63 4.35
CA ASP A 571 50.77 12.92 3.07
C ASP A 571 50.97 11.39 3.21
N GLU A 572 51.54 10.92 4.32
CA GLU A 572 51.74 9.48 4.56
C GLU A 572 50.41 8.78 4.85
N THR A 573 50.08 7.75 4.06
CA THR A 573 48.97 6.83 4.31
C THR A 573 49.50 5.45 4.68
N ILE A 574 49.13 4.94 5.86
CA ILE A 574 49.45 3.57 6.28
C ILE A 574 48.19 2.71 6.27
N VAL A 575 48.26 1.61 5.52
CA VAL A 575 47.24 0.57 5.45
C VAL A 575 47.70 -0.65 6.25
N LYS A 576 46.84 -1.19 7.11
CA LYS A 576 47.04 -2.46 7.84
C LYS A 576 45.98 -3.46 7.38
N ASP A 577 46.38 -4.47 6.61
CA ASP A 577 45.51 -5.57 6.17
C ASP A 577 45.23 -6.54 7.33
N LEU A 578 43.95 -6.87 7.52
CA LEU A 578 43.44 -7.79 8.54
C LEU A 578 42.87 -9.08 7.94
N SER A 579 42.90 -9.25 6.62
CA SER A 579 42.27 -10.40 5.93
C SER A 579 42.89 -11.74 6.39
N ALA A 580 44.20 -11.77 6.59
CA ALA A 580 44.98 -12.90 7.12
C ALA A 580 45.19 -12.88 8.65
N HIS A 581 44.42 -12.08 9.41
CA HIS A 581 44.49 -12.10 10.88
C HIS A 581 43.89 -13.39 11.47
N LYS A 582 44.15 -13.62 12.76
CA LYS A 582 43.40 -14.61 13.52
C LYS A 582 41.99 -14.08 13.81
N TRP A 583 41.01 -14.54 13.03
CA TRP A 583 39.58 -14.31 13.24
C TRP A 583 38.98 -15.34 14.19
N SER A 584 37.90 -14.98 14.88
CA SER A 584 37.09 -15.83 15.75
C SER A 584 35.62 -15.68 15.40
N TYR A 585 34.90 -16.80 15.40
CA TYR A 585 33.54 -16.88 14.87
C TYR A 585 32.54 -17.25 15.96
N LYS A 586 31.39 -16.58 15.98
CA LYS A 586 30.19 -17.06 16.67
C LYS A 586 29.01 -17.13 15.70
N THR A 587 28.39 -18.30 15.59
CA THR A 587 27.09 -18.45 14.91
C THR A 587 25.95 -18.01 15.84
N GLY A 588 24.99 -17.26 15.30
CA GLY A 588 23.74 -16.92 15.95
C GLY A 588 23.80 -15.82 17.01
N LEU A 589 22.64 -15.65 17.67
CA LEU A 589 22.38 -14.71 18.75
C LEU A 589 22.08 -15.51 20.03
N ASN A 590 22.51 -15.02 21.19
CA ASN A 590 22.22 -15.67 22.47
C ASN A 590 20.70 -15.71 22.72
N GLY A 591 19.93 -14.72 22.24
CA GLY A 591 18.48 -14.76 22.32
C GLY A 591 17.80 -15.91 21.54
N PHE A 592 18.44 -16.42 20.48
CA PHE A 592 17.94 -17.60 19.75
C PHE A 592 18.31 -18.88 20.52
N GLU A 593 19.55 -18.97 21.01
CA GLU A 593 20.03 -20.12 21.81
C GLU A 593 19.27 -20.28 23.13
N ASN A 594 18.93 -19.17 23.79
CA ASN A 594 18.12 -19.14 25.02
C ASN A 594 16.60 -19.15 24.73
N GLN A 595 16.21 -19.34 23.47
CA GLN A 595 14.83 -19.53 23.00
C GLN A 595 13.86 -18.48 23.55
N LEU A 596 14.24 -17.19 23.50
CA LEU A 596 13.47 -16.09 24.10
C LEU A 596 12.10 -15.87 23.47
N PHE A 597 11.89 -16.40 22.26
CA PHE A 597 10.61 -16.47 21.56
C PHE A 597 9.59 -17.45 22.17
N ARG A 598 10.00 -18.37 23.06
CA ARG A 598 9.06 -19.28 23.74
C ARG A 598 8.28 -18.58 24.85
N THR A 599 6.98 -18.84 24.90
CA THR A 599 6.02 -18.30 25.87
C THR A 599 6.52 -18.46 27.32
N GLU A 600 7.04 -19.63 27.66
CA GLU A 600 7.49 -20.03 29.02
C GLU A 600 8.94 -19.65 29.36
N SER A 601 9.64 -18.84 28.55
CA SER A 601 11.07 -18.56 28.79
C SER A 601 11.31 -17.93 30.18
N ILE A 602 12.05 -18.65 31.03
CA ILE A 602 12.40 -18.32 32.44
C ILE A 602 13.32 -17.06 32.55
N SER A 603 13.64 -16.44 31.42
CA SER A 603 14.43 -15.22 31.34
C SER A 603 13.77 -14.04 32.06
N LYS A 604 14.58 -13.20 32.73
CA LYS A 604 14.10 -11.92 33.26
C LYS A 604 13.90 -10.91 32.13
N TRP A 605 12.72 -10.30 32.08
CA TRP A 605 12.36 -9.18 31.22
C TRP A 605 12.13 -7.93 32.08
N SER A 606 12.37 -6.73 31.53
CA SER A 606 12.06 -5.46 32.18
C SER A 606 10.73 -4.90 31.65
N VAL A 607 9.86 -4.45 32.55
CA VAL A 607 8.68 -3.62 32.21
C VAL A 607 8.94 -2.14 32.43
N GLN A 608 10.10 -1.77 32.99
CA GLN A 608 10.50 -0.39 33.23
C GLN A 608 11.31 0.14 32.05
N ASN A 609 11.06 1.41 31.68
CA ASN A 609 11.79 2.18 30.68
C ASN A 609 12.02 1.40 29.38
N VAL A 610 10.91 0.97 28.75
CA VAL A 610 10.94 0.32 27.42
C VAL A 610 11.63 1.27 26.44
N PRO A 611 12.80 0.91 25.87
CA PRO A 611 13.54 1.82 25.02
C PRO A 611 12.91 1.85 23.63
N PHE A 612 12.94 3.01 23.00
CA PHE A 612 12.66 3.15 21.57
C PHE A 612 13.98 3.34 20.82
N ASN A 613 14.02 2.94 19.54
CA ASN A 613 15.16 3.06 18.65
C ASN A 613 16.49 2.46 19.20
N ARG A 614 16.39 1.33 19.91
CA ARG A 614 17.54 0.57 20.43
C ARG A 614 17.81 -0.67 19.58
N THR A 615 18.96 -0.69 18.90
CA THR A 615 19.47 -1.86 18.16
C THR A 615 19.62 -3.09 19.06
N MET A 616 19.47 -4.29 18.46
CA MET A 616 19.67 -5.60 19.11
C MET A 616 18.87 -5.75 20.42
N THR A 617 17.56 -5.53 20.33
CA THR A 617 16.63 -5.55 21.47
C THR A 617 15.55 -6.60 21.29
N TRP A 618 15.21 -7.30 22.37
CA TRP A 618 14.04 -8.18 22.43
C TRP A 618 12.87 -7.46 23.09
N TYR A 619 11.69 -7.58 22.50
CA TYR A 619 10.42 -7.12 23.08
C TYR A 619 9.44 -8.30 23.19
N LYS A 620 8.62 -8.31 24.25
CA LYS A 620 7.56 -9.30 24.48
C LYS A 620 6.31 -8.61 25.05
N ALA A 621 5.16 -8.87 24.45
CA ALA A 621 3.85 -8.40 24.92
C ALA A 621 2.80 -9.51 24.86
N THR A 622 1.66 -9.26 25.51
CA THR A 622 0.52 -10.17 25.58
C THR A 622 -0.73 -9.48 25.01
N PHE A 623 -1.57 -10.23 24.29
CA PHE A 623 -2.76 -9.75 23.61
C PHE A 623 -3.88 -10.81 23.56
N LYS A 624 -5.12 -10.40 23.29
CA LYS A 624 -6.23 -11.32 22.96
C LYS A 624 -6.31 -11.55 21.46
N ALA A 625 -6.72 -12.74 21.04
CA ALA A 625 -6.99 -13.01 19.63
C ALA A 625 -8.13 -12.08 19.13
N PRO A 626 -8.03 -11.50 17.91
CA PRO A 626 -9.15 -10.75 17.35
C PRO A 626 -10.40 -11.60 17.19
N LEU A 627 -11.58 -10.99 17.28
CA LEU A 627 -12.85 -11.68 17.08
C LEU A 627 -13.06 -12.15 15.62
N GLY A 628 -14.11 -12.93 15.39
CA GLY A 628 -14.50 -13.43 14.07
C GLY A 628 -13.54 -14.45 13.46
N ASN A 629 -13.73 -14.72 12.16
CA ASN A 629 -12.93 -15.67 11.40
C ASN A 629 -11.96 -14.99 10.42
N ASP A 630 -12.18 -13.71 10.08
CA ASP A 630 -11.35 -12.84 9.24
C ASP A 630 -9.84 -13.10 9.45
N PRO A 631 -9.00 -13.25 8.40
CA PRO A 631 -7.58 -13.52 8.63
C PRO A 631 -6.88 -12.37 9.38
N VAL A 632 -5.93 -12.71 10.24
CA VAL A 632 -5.27 -11.75 11.13
C VAL A 632 -3.93 -11.30 10.56
N VAL A 633 -3.64 -10.01 10.70
CA VAL A 633 -2.33 -9.42 10.44
C VAL A 633 -1.83 -8.66 11.66
N VAL A 634 -0.51 -8.53 11.76
CA VAL A 634 0.13 -7.54 12.62
C VAL A 634 0.75 -6.45 11.75
N ASP A 635 0.39 -5.19 12.01
CA ASP A 635 1.07 -4.01 11.47
C ASP A 635 2.33 -3.79 12.32
N LEU A 636 3.50 -3.86 11.67
CA LEU A 636 4.80 -3.70 12.33
C LEU A 636 5.45 -2.34 12.03
N LEU A 637 4.71 -1.37 11.49
CA LEU A 637 5.28 -0.04 11.24
C LEU A 637 5.80 0.62 12.54
N GLY A 638 6.87 1.40 12.41
CA GLY A 638 7.62 1.93 13.55
C GLY A 638 8.75 1.01 14.02
N LEU A 639 8.75 -0.26 13.61
CA LEU A 639 9.90 -1.17 13.78
C LEU A 639 10.94 -1.02 12.66
N GLY A 640 12.17 -1.46 12.96
CA GLY A 640 13.30 -1.37 12.03
C GLY A 640 13.39 -2.60 11.13
N LYS A 641 14.09 -3.62 11.64
CA LYS A 641 14.31 -4.91 10.99
C LYS A 641 14.39 -6.00 12.05
N GLY A 642 13.88 -7.20 11.77
CA GLY A 642 13.85 -8.22 12.79
C GLY A 642 13.22 -9.55 12.41
N THR A 643 12.68 -10.22 13.42
CA THR A 643 11.93 -11.48 13.32
C THR A 643 10.85 -11.48 14.39
N ALA A 644 9.67 -12.01 14.07
CA ALA A 644 8.50 -11.98 14.93
C ALA A 644 7.95 -13.39 15.20
N TRP A 645 7.47 -13.61 16.42
CA TRP A 645 6.88 -14.87 16.85
C TRP A 645 5.54 -14.66 17.54
N ILE A 646 4.57 -15.52 17.25
CA ILE A 646 3.24 -15.58 17.87
C ILE A 646 3.10 -16.94 18.57
N ASN A 647 2.99 -16.92 19.90
CA ASN A 647 2.96 -18.11 20.76
C ASN A 647 4.15 -19.08 20.55
N GLY A 648 5.30 -18.55 20.07
CA GLY A 648 6.50 -19.31 19.74
C GLY A 648 6.60 -19.77 18.27
N ASN A 649 5.53 -19.66 17.48
CA ASN A 649 5.54 -19.89 16.03
C ASN A 649 6.17 -18.68 15.32
N ASN A 650 7.14 -18.89 14.42
CA ASN A 650 7.83 -17.80 13.74
C ASN A 650 7.03 -17.34 12.50
N ILE A 651 6.43 -16.16 12.58
CA ILE A 651 5.62 -15.60 11.48
C ILE A 651 6.49 -15.01 10.35
N GLY A 652 7.81 -14.92 10.55
CA GLY A 652 8.77 -14.54 9.52
C GLY A 652 9.73 -13.44 9.95
N ARG A 653 10.58 -13.02 9.00
CA ARG A 653 11.38 -11.80 9.13
C ARG A 653 10.46 -10.57 8.99
N TYR A 654 10.88 -9.43 9.54
CA TYR A 654 10.25 -8.14 9.24
C TYR A 654 11.30 -7.10 8.87
N TRP A 655 10.93 -6.14 8.01
CA TRP A 655 11.77 -4.99 7.68
C TRP A 655 10.93 -3.80 7.15
N PRO A 656 9.93 -3.30 7.90
CA PRO A 656 9.06 -2.20 7.44
C PRO A 656 9.79 -0.85 7.37
N ALA A 657 11.02 -0.73 7.91
CA ALA A 657 11.88 0.43 7.65
C ALA A 657 12.60 0.38 6.28
N PHE A 658 12.50 -0.71 5.50
CA PHE A 658 12.96 -0.71 4.10
C PHE A 658 11.87 -0.14 3.21
N ILE A 659 11.95 1.17 2.99
CA ILE A 659 11.06 1.93 2.12
C ILE A 659 11.45 1.71 0.65
N SER A 660 10.45 1.62 -0.21
CA SER A 660 10.60 1.51 -1.66
C SER A 660 10.91 2.88 -2.32
N SER A 661 11.50 2.86 -3.51
CA SER A 661 11.70 4.10 -4.28
C SER A 661 10.37 4.79 -4.60
N GLU A 662 10.27 6.09 -4.31
CA GLU A 662 9.12 6.96 -4.62
C GLU A 662 8.81 7.04 -6.12
N ASN A 663 9.85 6.94 -6.97
CA ASN A 663 9.74 7.17 -8.41
C ASN A 663 9.38 5.90 -9.18
N GLY A 664 8.47 6.01 -10.15
CA GLY A 664 8.16 4.94 -11.11
C GLY A 664 7.19 3.88 -10.59
N CYS A 665 6.10 4.32 -9.96
CA CYS A 665 4.82 3.61 -9.94
C CYS A 665 3.84 4.37 -10.85
N THR A 666 2.73 3.73 -11.26
CA THR A 666 1.74 4.33 -12.17
C THR A 666 0.36 4.37 -11.52
N SER A 667 -0.31 5.53 -11.55
CA SER A 667 -1.66 5.70 -10.96
C SER A 667 -2.77 4.96 -11.72
N LYS A 668 -2.59 4.71 -13.02
CA LYS A 668 -3.44 3.81 -13.83
C LYS A 668 -2.54 2.77 -14.52
N CYS A 669 -2.85 1.49 -14.33
CA CYS A 669 -2.22 0.37 -15.04
C CYS A 669 -3.06 0.02 -16.29
N ASN A 670 -2.42 -0.16 -17.45
CA ASN A 670 -3.10 -0.58 -18.68
C ASN A 670 -2.86 -2.08 -18.93
N TYR A 671 -3.92 -2.87 -19.04
CA TYR A 671 -3.80 -4.30 -19.36
C TYR A 671 -3.19 -4.54 -20.74
N ARG A 672 -3.44 -3.64 -21.70
CA ARG A 672 -3.09 -3.83 -23.12
C ARG A 672 -1.58 -3.88 -23.35
N GLY A 673 -1.16 -4.76 -24.26
CA GLY A 673 0.24 -4.97 -24.64
C GLY A 673 1.05 -5.79 -23.64
N ALA A 674 2.20 -6.29 -24.08
CA ALA A 674 2.94 -7.33 -23.36
C ALA A 674 3.35 -6.95 -21.92
N TYR A 675 3.02 -7.82 -20.96
CA TYR A 675 3.35 -7.69 -19.55
C TYR A 675 4.80 -8.07 -19.23
N HIS A 676 5.37 -7.34 -18.28
CA HIS A 676 6.64 -7.58 -17.59
C HIS A 676 6.50 -7.02 -16.16
N ALA A 677 7.30 -7.50 -15.20
CA ALA A 677 7.10 -7.22 -13.77
C ALA A 677 7.12 -5.72 -13.42
N GLU A 678 7.83 -4.91 -14.20
CA GLU A 678 7.95 -3.46 -14.04
C GLU A 678 6.82 -2.67 -14.70
N LYS A 679 5.94 -3.30 -15.51
CA LYS A 679 4.88 -2.62 -16.27
C LYS A 679 3.87 -1.91 -15.37
N CYS A 680 3.50 -2.55 -14.26
CA CYS A 680 2.50 -2.04 -13.32
C CYS A 680 3.00 -2.24 -11.88
N LEU A 681 3.71 -1.23 -11.40
CA LEU A 681 4.27 -1.15 -10.06
C LEU A 681 3.42 -0.24 -9.18
N THR A 682 3.25 -0.67 -7.93
CA THR A 682 2.48 0.01 -6.86
C THR A 682 3.31 0.10 -5.59
N ASN A 683 2.81 0.80 -4.56
CA ASN A 683 3.47 0.91 -3.25
C ASN A 683 4.91 1.49 -3.39
N CYS A 684 5.04 2.64 -4.04
CA CYS A 684 6.24 3.48 -4.07
C CYS A 684 6.25 4.42 -2.86
N GLY A 685 7.42 4.74 -2.30
CA GLY A 685 7.56 5.62 -1.13
C GLY A 685 7.06 5.02 0.20
N GLU A 686 6.49 3.82 0.15
CA GLU A 686 5.98 3.05 1.30
C GLU A 686 6.87 1.82 1.58
N PRO A 687 6.79 1.22 2.78
CA PRO A 687 7.47 -0.03 3.11
C PRO A 687 7.10 -1.14 2.12
N THR A 688 8.07 -1.93 1.65
CA THR A 688 7.77 -3.10 0.80
C THR A 688 6.80 -4.07 1.49
N GLN A 689 6.95 -4.27 2.80
CA GLN A 689 5.99 -5.01 3.62
C GLN A 689 5.78 -4.35 4.99
N ARG A 690 4.55 -3.86 5.20
CA ARG A 690 4.07 -3.28 6.47
C ARG A 690 3.28 -4.27 7.33
N TRP A 691 2.39 -5.05 6.71
CA TRP A 691 1.56 -6.05 7.37
C TRP A 691 2.16 -7.45 7.26
N TYR A 692 2.06 -8.21 8.34
CA TYR A 692 2.62 -9.55 8.45
C TYR A 692 1.52 -10.53 8.87
N HIS A 693 1.37 -11.62 8.11
CA HIS A 693 0.32 -12.61 8.31
C HIS A 693 0.49 -13.33 9.65
N VAL A 694 -0.59 -13.41 10.42
CA VAL A 694 -0.71 -14.21 11.64
C VAL A 694 -1.81 -15.25 11.42
N PRO A 695 -1.45 -16.50 11.05
CA PRO A 695 -2.43 -17.56 10.85
C PRO A 695 -3.31 -17.76 12.08
N ARG A 696 -4.63 -17.91 11.87
CA ARG A 696 -5.62 -18.13 12.93
C ARG A 696 -5.24 -19.31 13.83
N SER A 697 -4.65 -20.39 13.29
CA SER A 697 -4.20 -21.56 14.06
C SER A 697 -2.94 -21.35 14.91
N PHE A 698 -2.23 -20.22 14.78
CA PHE A 698 -1.16 -19.84 15.72
C PHE A 698 -1.69 -19.11 16.96
N LEU A 699 -2.98 -18.75 16.99
CA LEU A 699 -3.63 -18.05 18.09
C LEU A 699 -4.40 -19.01 19.02
N ASN A 700 -4.37 -18.72 20.31
CA ASN A 700 -5.33 -19.24 21.28
C ASN A 700 -6.56 -18.33 21.28
N SER A 701 -7.72 -18.87 20.91
CA SER A 701 -8.98 -18.12 20.78
C SER A 701 -9.59 -17.68 22.11
N GLU A 702 -9.41 -18.46 23.19
CA GLU A 702 -10.01 -18.21 24.50
C GLU A 702 -9.01 -17.63 25.51
N GLY A 703 -7.71 -17.87 25.30
CA GLY A 703 -6.64 -17.52 26.22
C GLY A 703 -5.92 -16.20 25.94
N ASP A 704 -4.74 -16.09 26.54
CA ASP A 704 -3.78 -15.02 26.26
C ASP A 704 -2.80 -15.46 25.18
N ASN A 705 -2.49 -14.54 24.26
CA ASN A 705 -1.53 -14.74 23.18
C ASN A 705 -0.27 -13.93 23.45
N THR A 706 0.90 -14.49 23.16
CA THR A 706 2.20 -13.81 23.31
C THR A 706 2.75 -13.43 21.94
N ILE A 707 3.12 -12.16 21.77
CA ILE A 707 4.01 -11.72 20.68
C ILE A 707 5.42 -11.52 21.24
N VAL A 708 6.42 -12.06 20.55
CA VAL A 708 7.85 -11.76 20.78
C VAL A 708 8.44 -11.18 19.50
N LEU A 709 9.25 -10.13 19.65
CA LEU A 709 9.99 -9.48 18.58
C LEU A 709 11.48 -9.49 18.92
N PHE A 710 12.32 -9.80 17.93
CA PHE A 710 13.73 -9.42 17.95
C PHE A 710 13.94 -8.25 16.98
N GLU A 711 14.30 -7.08 17.52
CA GLU A 711 14.57 -5.86 16.77
C GLU A 711 16.09 -5.66 16.61
N GLU A 712 16.56 -5.73 15.37
CA GLU A 712 17.95 -5.64 14.98
C GLU A 712 18.43 -4.17 14.86
N MET A 713 17.64 -3.33 14.18
CA MET A 713 18.04 -1.97 13.77
C MET A 713 17.58 -0.88 14.73
N GLY A 714 16.55 -1.16 15.53
CA GLY A 714 15.91 -0.20 16.43
C GLY A 714 14.58 0.29 15.87
N GLY A 715 13.59 0.43 16.74
CA GLY A 715 12.26 0.93 16.40
C GLY A 715 11.43 1.24 17.64
N ASN A 716 10.18 1.64 17.46
CA ASN A 716 9.21 1.86 18.52
C ASN A 716 8.14 0.75 18.51
N PRO A 717 8.13 -0.18 19.47
CA PRO A 717 7.11 -1.23 19.54
C PRO A 717 5.72 -0.72 19.95
N SER A 718 5.56 0.52 20.43
CA SER A 718 4.23 1.05 20.81
C SER A 718 3.29 1.27 19.62
N LEU A 719 3.80 1.22 18.39
CA LEU A 719 3.02 1.38 17.15
C LEU A 719 2.55 0.04 16.56
N VAL A 720 3.01 -1.08 17.12
CA VAL A 720 2.61 -2.44 16.71
C VAL A 720 1.15 -2.69 17.08
N SER A 721 0.33 -3.07 16.10
CA SER A 721 -1.11 -3.34 16.30
C SER A 721 -1.57 -4.59 15.54
N PHE A 722 -2.57 -5.28 16.09
CA PHE A 722 -3.24 -6.40 15.43
C PHE A 722 -4.51 -5.90 14.72
N GLN A 723 -4.71 -6.39 13.50
CA GLN A 723 -5.80 -6.00 12.61
C GLN A 723 -6.37 -7.26 11.94
N THR A 724 -7.65 -7.26 11.57
CA THR A 724 -8.18 -8.26 10.65
C THR A 724 -8.18 -7.73 9.21
N THR A 725 -8.14 -8.64 8.23
CA THR A 725 -8.36 -8.32 6.83
C THR A 725 -9.75 -8.78 6.40
N ARG A 726 -10.54 -7.89 5.80
CA ARG A 726 -11.85 -8.21 5.22
C ARG A 726 -12.14 -7.33 4.01
N VAL A 727 -13.20 -7.65 3.27
CA VAL A 727 -13.73 -6.74 2.25
C VAL A 727 -14.18 -5.43 2.93
N GLY A 728 -14.13 -4.33 2.18
CA GLY A 728 -14.58 -3.02 2.68
C GLY A 728 -15.48 -2.28 1.71
N SER A 729 -15.08 -2.25 0.44
CA SER A 729 -15.94 -1.83 -0.66
C SER A 729 -15.85 -2.80 -1.82
N VAL A 730 -16.92 -2.85 -2.61
CA VAL A 730 -17.02 -3.69 -3.80
C VAL A 730 -17.37 -2.79 -4.98
N CYS A 731 -16.79 -3.03 -6.14
CA CYS A 731 -17.03 -2.17 -7.30
C CYS A 731 -17.12 -2.99 -8.59
N ALA A 732 -17.69 -2.40 -9.63
CA ALA A 732 -17.77 -3.03 -10.94
C ALA A 732 -17.76 -1.97 -12.05
N ASN A 733 -17.33 -2.34 -13.26
CA ASN A 733 -17.45 -1.52 -14.47
C ASN A 733 -17.75 -2.46 -15.66
N VAL A 734 -19.03 -2.69 -15.92
CA VAL A 734 -19.51 -3.81 -16.74
C VAL A 734 -20.28 -3.30 -17.95
N ASN A 735 -20.02 -3.89 -19.13
CA ASN A 735 -20.65 -3.49 -20.39
C ASN A 735 -22.15 -3.80 -20.45
N GLU A 736 -22.91 -3.03 -21.22
CA GLU A 736 -24.32 -3.30 -21.55
C GLU A 736 -24.53 -4.76 -22.03
N LYS A 737 -25.69 -5.34 -21.70
CA LYS A 737 -26.11 -6.73 -22.04
C LYS A 737 -25.34 -7.83 -21.31
N ASN A 738 -24.76 -7.51 -20.15
CA ASN A 738 -24.15 -8.47 -19.24
C ASN A 738 -24.88 -8.44 -17.88
N LEU A 739 -24.76 -9.53 -17.13
CA LEU A 739 -25.16 -9.57 -15.72
C LEU A 739 -23.94 -9.18 -14.86
N ILE A 740 -24.12 -8.30 -13.88
CA ILE A 740 -23.16 -8.10 -12.78
C ILE A 740 -23.77 -8.60 -11.47
N GLU A 741 -22.94 -9.25 -10.67
CA GLU A 741 -23.27 -9.75 -9.34
C GLU A 741 -22.42 -9.01 -8.31
N LEU A 742 -23.06 -8.43 -7.30
CA LEU A 742 -22.41 -7.73 -6.18
C LEU A 742 -22.67 -8.47 -4.87
N SER A 743 -21.65 -8.62 -4.04
CA SER A 743 -21.72 -9.26 -2.72
C SER A 743 -20.55 -8.83 -1.83
N CYS A 744 -20.82 -8.50 -0.57
CA CYS A 744 -19.80 -8.21 0.45
C CYS A 744 -19.55 -9.48 1.30
N ASP A 745 -19.12 -10.55 0.63
CA ASP A 745 -19.01 -11.92 1.15
C ASP A 745 -20.27 -12.35 1.95
N THR A 746 -20.18 -12.47 3.27
CA THR A 746 -21.29 -12.91 4.14
C THR A 746 -21.98 -11.75 4.87
N LYS A 747 -21.90 -10.52 4.35
CA LYS A 747 -22.49 -9.32 4.97
C LYS A 747 -23.32 -8.53 3.98
N PRO A 748 -24.38 -7.82 4.44
CA PRO A 748 -25.18 -6.98 3.58
C PRO A 748 -24.38 -5.84 2.97
N ILE A 749 -24.71 -5.50 1.71
CA ILE A 749 -24.29 -4.25 1.09
C ILE A 749 -24.96 -3.11 1.87
N SER A 750 -24.16 -2.22 2.47
CA SER A 750 -24.65 -1.16 3.37
C SER A 750 -25.09 0.10 2.62
N ALA A 751 -24.44 0.41 1.50
CA ALA A 751 -24.73 1.57 0.66
C ALA A 751 -24.14 1.41 -0.75
N ILE A 752 -24.70 2.17 -1.70
CA ILE A 752 -24.12 2.43 -3.02
C ILE A 752 -23.57 3.87 -3.01
N LYS A 753 -22.24 4.04 -3.00
CA LYS A 753 -21.58 5.36 -3.02
C LYS A 753 -21.59 6.02 -4.39
N PHE A 754 -21.49 5.22 -5.44
CA PHE A 754 -21.47 5.68 -6.84
C PHE A 754 -22.19 4.67 -7.71
N ALA A 755 -22.98 5.15 -8.67
CA ALA A 755 -23.43 4.36 -9.80
C ALA A 755 -23.70 5.26 -11.01
N SER A 756 -23.28 4.83 -12.19
CA SER A 756 -23.46 5.55 -13.45
C SER A 756 -23.59 4.56 -14.61
N PHE A 757 -24.69 4.64 -15.37
CA PHE A 757 -24.89 3.87 -16.60
C PHE A 757 -24.79 4.80 -17.82
N GLY A 758 -23.82 4.55 -18.68
CA GLY A 758 -23.42 5.49 -19.74
C GLY A 758 -22.02 5.17 -20.26
N ASN A 759 -21.12 6.14 -20.34
CA ASN A 759 -19.68 5.92 -20.60
C ASN A 759 -18.76 6.35 -19.43
N PRO A 760 -19.00 5.90 -18.17
CA PRO A 760 -18.19 6.31 -17.01
C PRO A 760 -16.70 5.96 -17.20
N ASP A 761 -15.82 6.84 -16.68
CA ASP A 761 -14.36 6.63 -16.62
C ASP A 761 -13.91 6.33 -15.18
N GLY A 762 -12.61 6.06 -15.02
CA GLY A 762 -11.98 5.84 -13.73
C GLY A 762 -11.79 4.36 -13.42
N SER A 763 -11.42 4.09 -12.17
CA SER A 763 -11.11 2.74 -11.69
C SER A 763 -11.77 2.46 -10.35
N CYS A 764 -11.55 1.28 -9.77
CA CYS A 764 -12.18 0.93 -8.50
C CYS A 764 -11.88 1.96 -7.40
N GLY A 765 -12.92 2.45 -6.71
CA GLY A 765 -12.80 3.53 -5.72
C GLY A 765 -12.60 4.93 -6.30
N SER A 766 -12.49 5.09 -7.62
CA SER A 766 -12.22 6.35 -8.33
C SER A 766 -12.99 6.44 -9.66
N PHE A 767 -14.27 6.07 -9.65
CA PHE A 767 -15.15 6.18 -10.83
C PHE A 767 -15.74 7.58 -10.95
N GLU A 768 -15.82 8.07 -12.20
CA GLU A 768 -16.38 9.37 -12.57
C GLU A 768 -17.50 9.21 -13.60
N ARG A 769 -18.46 10.13 -13.60
CA ARG A 769 -19.55 10.14 -14.59
C ARG A 769 -19.01 10.52 -15.96
N GLY A 770 -19.44 9.80 -16.99
CA GLY A 770 -18.99 10.01 -18.36
C GLY A 770 -19.65 11.20 -19.05
N THR A 771 -19.25 11.45 -20.30
CA THR A 771 -19.89 12.46 -21.19
C THR A 771 -21.29 12.07 -21.68
N CYS A 772 -21.71 10.84 -21.39
CA CYS A 772 -22.99 10.25 -21.70
C CYS A 772 -23.44 9.45 -20.47
N GLU A 773 -24.66 9.69 -20.01
CA GLU A 773 -25.27 9.02 -18.87
C GLU A 773 -26.78 8.84 -19.12
N SER A 774 -27.41 7.90 -18.43
CA SER A 774 -28.84 7.67 -18.51
C SER A 774 -29.67 8.71 -17.75
N SER A 775 -30.93 8.87 -18.16
CA SER A 775 -31.92 9.74 -17.52
C SER A 775 -32.37 9.30 -16.12
N ASN A 776 -32.23 8.01 -15.79
CA ASN A 776 -32.75 7.45 -14.54
C ASN A 776 -31.67 7.51 -13.45
N ASN A 777 -32.05 7.78 -12.20
CA ASN A 777 -31.09 7.75 -11.10
C ASN A 777 -30.61 6.31 -10.83
N THR A 778 -29.44 5.99 -11.38
CA THR A 778 -28.81 4.67 -11.30
C THR A 778 -28.47 4.30 -9.84
N VAL A 779 -28.19 5.29 -8.99
CA VAL A 779 -27.92 5.07 -7.56
C VAL A 779 -29.18 4.63 -6.82
N ASP A 780 -30.34 5.25 -7.07
CA ASP A 780 -31.60 4.89 -6.41
C ASP A 780 -32.04 3.46 -6.78
N ILE A 781 -31.93 3.11 -8.07
CA ILE A 781 -32.26 1.78 -8.58
C ILE A 781 -31.42 0.72 -7.86
N LEU A 782 -30.09 0.89 -7.83
CA LEU A 782 -29.20 -0.07 -7.16
C LEU A 782 -29.33 -0.05 -5.63
N THR A 783 -29.68 1.09 -5.04
CA THR A 783 -29.95 1.18 -3.60
C THR A 783 -31.17 0.34 -3.22
N GLN A 784 -32.27 0.46 -3.97
CA GLN A 784 -33.50 -0.33 -3.75
C GLN A 784 -33.28 -1.84 -4.02
N GLU A 785 -32.39 -2.19 -4.94
CA GLU A 785 -32.13 -3.59 -5.30
C GLU A 785 -31.06 -4.30 -4.48
N CYS A 786 -30.05 -3.60 -3.96
CA CYS A 786 -28.87 -4.24 -3.37
C CYS A 786 -28.69 -3.95 -1.87
N VAL A 787 -29.08 -2.78 -1.37
CA VAL A 787 -28.81 -2.42 0.02
C VAL A 787 -29.63 -3.30 0.98
N GLY A 788 -28.99 -3.77 2.05
CA GLY A 788 -29.55 -4.72 3.01
C GLY A 788 -29.54 -6.17 2.55
N LYS A 789 -28.93 -6.50 1.39
CA LYS A 789 -28.74 -7.89 0.92
C LYS A 789 -27.26 -8.26 0.93
N GLU A 790 -26.95 -9.48 1.34
CA GLU A 790 -25.60 -10.08 1.22
C GLU A 790 -25.13 -10.15 -0.25
N LYS A 791 -26.10 -10.21 -1.16
CA LYS A 791 -25.90 -10.47 -2.58
C LYS A 791 -27.01 -9.87 -3.43
N CYS A 792 -26.68 -9.25 -4.56
CA CYS A 792 -27.63 -8.83 -5.59
C CYS A 792 -27.08 -9.12 -7.00
N SER A 793 -28.00 -9.39 -7.94
CA SER A 793 -27.67 -9.63 -9.36
C SER A 793 -28.42 -8.62 -10.23
N ILE A 794 -27.71 -7.96 -11.13
CA ILE A 794 -28.14 -6.78 -11.87
C ILE A 794 -27.93 -7.04 -13.37
N ASP A 795 -29.03 -7.06 -14.13
CA ASP A 795 -28.97 -6.99 -15.60
C ASP A 795 -28.59 -5.58 -16.06
N VAL A 796 -27.55 -5.43 -16.88
CA VAL A 796 -27.04 -4.14 -17.35
C VAL A 796 -27.71 -3.77 -18.68
N SER A 797 -28.97 -3.35 -18.62
CA SER A 797 -29.80 -3.03 -19.79
C SER A 797 -30.40 -1.62 -19.77
N THR A 798 -30.69 -1.09 -20.97
CA THR A 798 -31.43 0.18 -21.13
C THR A 798 -32.88 0.12 -20.65
N GLU A 799 -33.44 -1.09 -20.57
CA GLU A 799 -34.80 -1.34 -20.09
C GLU A 799 -34.89 -1.08 -18.58
N LYS A 800 -33.84 -1.42 -17.85
CA LYS A 800 -33.70 -1.16 -16.41
C LYS A 800 -33.24 0.26 -16.09
N PHE A 801 -32.16 0.70 -16.74
CA PHE A 801 -31.49 1.96 -16.39
C PHE A 801 -31.92 3.17 -17.23
N GLY A 802 -32.76 3.00 -18.26
CA GLY A 802 -32.99 4.03 -19.29
C GLY A 802 -31.93 3.97 -20.39
N ALA A 803 -32.14 4.68 -21.51
CA ALA A 803 -31.25 4.64 -22.68
C ALA A 803 -30.33 5.88 -22.76
N PRO A 804 -29.02 5.76 -22.54
CA PRO A 804 -28.07 6.87 -22.68
C PRO A 804 -27.85 7.25 -24.15
N ASP A 805 -27.83 8.55 -24.48
CA ASP A 805 -27.45 9.07 -25.80
C ASP A 805 -25.92 9.09 -25.98
N CYS A 806 -25.35 7.88 -26.01
CA CYS A 806 -23.94 7.65 -26.28
C CYS A 806 -23.77 7.58 -27.80
N SER A 807 -23.00 8.50 -28.38
CA SER A 807 -22.82 8.70 -29.83
C SER A 807 -21.98 7.60 -30.52
N GLY A 808 -22.43 6.34 -30.41
CA GLY A 808 -21.70 5.14 -30.82
C GLY A 808 -20.72 4.58 -29.78
N ALA A 809 -20.53 5.25 -28.64
CA ALA A 809 -19.67 4.77 -27.57
C ALA A 809 -20.26 3.56 -26.82
N ALA A 810 -19.41 2.62 -26.42
CA ALA A 810 -19.81 1.43 -25.66
C ALA A 810 -20.39 1.83 -24.28
N ARG A 811 -21.62 1.40 -24.01
CA ARG A 811 -22.30 1.67 -22.74
C ARG A 811 -21.84 0.70 -21.65
N ARG A 812 -21.63 1.22 -20.44
CA ARG A 812 -21.18 0.51 -19.24
C ARG A 812 -21.90 0.99 -18.00
N LEU A 813 -22.09 0.11 -17.03
CA LEU A 813 -22.50 0.42 -15.67
C LEU A 813 -21.27 0.36 -14.76
N ALA A 814 -20.85 1.50 -14.22
CA ALA A 814 -19.88 1.58 -13.14
C ALA A 814 -20.60 1.70 -11.80
N ILE A 815 -20.13 0.98 -10.77
CA ILE A 815 -20.75 0.88 -9.44
C ILE A 815 -19.68 0.88 -8.36
N LEU A 816 -19.93 1.54 -7.22
CA LEU A 816 -19.19 1.38 -5.97
C LEU A 816 -20.19 1.11 -4.82
N GLY A 817 -20.30 -0.15 -4.41
CA GLY A 817 -21.00 -0.59 -3.21
C GLY A 817 -20.07 -0.72 -2.00
N MET A 818 -20.62 -0.87 -0.80
CA MET A 818 -19.85 -0.95 0.45
C MET A 818 -20.34 -2.06 1.37
N GLU A 819 -19.42 -2.61 2.16
CA GLU A 819 -19.73 -3.40 3.35
C GLU A 819 -20.15 -2.46 4.51
N ASP A 820 -20.75 -2.99 5.57
CA ASP A 820 -21.09 -2.20 6.76
C ASP A 820 -19.86 -1.51 7.39
N GLY A 821 -19.99 -0.22 7.66
CA GLY A 821 -19.00 0.57 8.41
C GLY A 821 -17.80 1.11 7.62
N ILE A 822 -17.98 1.60 6.38
CA ILE A 822 -16.95 2.40 5.66
C ILE A 822 -17.49 3.72 5.08
N LEU A 823 -17.43 4.78 5.87
CA LEU A 823 -17.33 6.16 5.41
C LEU A 823 -16.07 6.73 6.05
N GLU A 824 -15.05 7.12 5.26
CA GLU A 824 -13.91 7.98 5.65
C GLU A 824 -13.07 8.45 4.42
N ASP A 825 -12.31 9.55 4.58
CA ASP A 825 -11.07 10.03 3.89
C ASP A 825 -10.97 10.66 2.45
N ILE A 826 -10.00 11.62 2.30
CA ILE A 826 -9.36 12.36 1.14
C ILE A 826 -9.54 13.92 1.12
N PHE A 827 -8.46 14.77 1.05
CA PHE A 827 -8.49 16.29 1.11
C PHE A 827 -7.23 17.08 0.64
N LEU A 828 -7.24 18.46 0.55
CA LEU A 828 -6.17 19.44 0.09
C LEU A 828 -6.30 20.93 0.76
N LEU A 829 -5.44 22.00 0.61
CA LEU A 829 -5.28 23.35 1.40
C LEU A 829 -5.06 24.64 0.53
N ALA A 830 -4.86 25.87 1.05
CA ALA A 830 -3.91 26.82 0.39
C ALA A 830 -3.14 27.80 1.33
N SER A 831 -1.93 28.29 0.94
CA SER A 831 -1.16 29.35 1.64
C SER A 831 -0.10 30.08 0.78
N PHE A 832 -0.03 31.43 0.83
CA PHE A 832 1.09 32.28 0.34
C PHE A 832 1.18 33.62 1.12
N SER A 833 2.30 34.33 1.02
CA SER A 833 2.61 35.60 1.72
C SER A 833 3.20 36.69 0.77
N ASP A 834 3.28 37.95 1.24
CA ASP A 834 3.73 39.17 0.53
C ASP A 834 5.15 39.08 -0.09
N GLU A 835 5.54 39.84 -1.13
CA GLU A 835 5.35 41.28 -1.41
C GLU A 835 5.23 41.61 -2.92
N GLY A 836 4.54 42.71 -3.30
CA GLY A 836 4.35 43.03 -4.73
C GLY A 836 3.60 44.30 -5.19
N ASP A 837 3.79 45.46 -4.54
CA ASP A 837 3.49 46.83 -5.05
C ASP A 837 2.03 47.38 -5.11
N SER A 838 1.92 48.68 -4.81
CA SER A 838 0.85 49.66 -5.08
C SER A 838 -0.63 49.34 -4.72
N GLY A 839 -1.14 49.92 -3.62
CA GLY A 839 -2.60 49.91 -3.37
C GLY A 839 -3.12 50.33 -1.99
N GLU A 840 -2.80 51.51 -1.45
CA GLU A 840 -3.22 51.89 -0.08
C GLU A 840 -4.75 51.93 0.14
N ASN A 841 -5.55 52.16 -0.91
CA ASN A 841 -7.01 52.08 -0.84
C ASN A 841 -7.58 50.65 -0.96
N ALA A 842 -6.79 49.66 -1.41
CA ALA A 842 -7.28 48.29 -1.58
C ALA A 842 -7.53 47.61 -0.23
N TYR A 843 -6.56 47.67 0.68
CA TYR A 843 -6.59 46.97 1.96
C TYR A 843 -7.79 47.36 2.86
N GLN A 844 -8.19 48.64 2.88
CA GLN A 844 -9.39 49.08 3.62
C GLN A 844 -10.71 48.53 3.05
N GLY A 845 -10.78 48.28 1.74
CA GLY A 845 -11.93 47.64 1.10
C GLY A 845 -11.91 46.12 1.23
N MET A 846 -10.71 45.53 1.34
CA MET A 846 -10.52 44.09 1.46
C MET A 846 -10.86 43.54 2.84
N TRP A 847 -10.83 44.32 3.93
CA TRP A 847 -11.12 43.78 5.27
C TRP A 847 -12.51 43.15 5.42
N PRO A 848 -13.65 43.81 5.08
CA PRO A 848 -14.96 43.15 5.14
C PRO A 848 -15.02 41.90 4.25
N ASP A 849 -14.43 41.97 3.06
CA ASP A 849 -14.44 40.85 2.12
C ASP A 849 -13.57 39.67 2.58
N LEU A 850 -12.42 39.90 3.21
CA LEU A 850 -11.56 38.87 3.79
C LEU A 850 -12.17 38.27 5.06
N ILE A 851 -12.78 39.11 5.92
CA ILE A 851 -13.48 38.66 7.13
C ILE A 851 -14.70 37.81 6.74
N ARG A 852 -15.49 38.25 5.75
CA ARG A 852 -16.63 37.49 5.24
C ARG A 852 -16.20 36.21 4.53
N LYS A 853 -15.16 36.24 3.67
CA LYS A 853 -14.60 35.03 3.04
C LYS A 853 -14.00 34.06 4.05
N SER A 854 -13.46 34.55 5.17
CA SER A 854 -13.04 33.71 6.30
C SER A 854 -14.24 32.99 6.91
N LYS A 855 -15.36 33.68 7.13
CA LYS A 855 -16.61 33.10 7.61
C LYS A 855 -17.24 32.12 6.61
N GLU A 856 -17.31 32.49 5.33
CA GLU A 856 -17.79 31.64 4.23
C GLU A 856 -16.91 30.39 4.06
N GLY A 857 -15.61 30.50 4.38
CA GLY A 857 -14.65 29.40 4.48
C GLY A 857 -14.65 28.64 5.82
N GLY A 858 -15.58 28.92 6.74
CA GLY A 858 -15.77 28.15 7.98
C GLY A 858 -14.93 28.58 9.18
N LEU A 859 -14.30 29.76 9.18
CA LEU A 859 -13.58 30.28 10.35
C LEU A 859 -14.52 31.08 11.26
N ASP A 860 -14.76 30.61 12.49
CA ASP A 860 -15.61 31.27 13.49
C ASP A 860 -14.92 32.44 14.24
N ALA A 861 -13.60 32.55 14.16
CA ALA A 861 -12.83 33.57 14.86
C ALA A 861 -11.64 34.10 14.03
N ILE A 862 -11.32 35.38 14.19
CA ILE A 862 -10.18 36.05 13.55
C ILE A 862 -9.25 36.63 14.61
N GLU A 863 -7.96 36.31 14.49
CA GLU A 863 -6.90 36.83 15.35
C GLU A 863 -6.21 38.04 14.71
N THR A 864 -5.79 39.02 15.52
CA THR A 864 -5.05 40.18 15.02
C THR A 864 -4.01 40.70 16.01
N TYR A 865 -2.91 41.25 15.48
CA TYR A 865 -1.78 41.81 16.21
C TYR A 865 -1.82 43.34 16.19
N VAL A 866 -1.70 43.96 17.36
CA VAL A 866 -1.59 45.41 17.52
C VAL A 866 -0.12 45.81 17.62
N PHE A 867 0.59 45.81 16.49
CA PHE A 867 2.03 46.11 16.42
C PHE A 867 2.33 47.55 16.90
N TRP A 868 3.19 47.68 17.92
CA TRP A 868 3.42 48.98 18.57
C TRP A 868 4.14 49.98 17.66
N ASN A 869 5.15 49.52 16.91
CA ASN A 869 5.90 50.35 15.93
C ASN A 869 5.04 50.94 14.81
N ALA A 870 3.97 50.26 14.40
CA ALA A 870 3.03 50.75 13.38
C ALA A 870 2.05 51.78 13.96
N HIS A 871 1.50 51.51 15.15
CA HIS A 871 0.44 52.33 15.76
C HIS A 871 0.98 53.48 16.63
N GLU A 872 2.28 53.55 16.93
CA GLU A 872 2.94 54.70 17.57
C GLU A 872 4.29 55.03 16.87
N PRO A 873 4.26 55.54 15.63
CA PRO A 873 5.48 55.82 14.84
C PRO A 873 6.39 56.89 15.46
N ALA A 874 5.85 57.77 16.30
CA ALA A 874 6.60 58.73 17.11
C ALA A 874 6.01 58.81 18.52
N ARG A 875 6.84 59.12 19.54
CA ARG A 875 6.43 59.06 20.95
C ARG A 875 5.20 59.92 21.25
N HIS A 876 4.18 59.27 21.77
CA HIS A 876 2.83 59.75 22.07
C HIS A 876 2.07 60.34 20.87
N GLN A 877 2.46 59.94 19.65
CA GLN A 877 1.77 60.22 18.40
C GLN A 877 1.27 58.91 17.82
N TYR A 878 0.02 58.58 18.15
CA TYR A 878 -0.62 57.33 17.75
C TYR A 878 -1.34 57.45 16.40
N ASP A 879 -1.30 56.38 15.60
CA ASP A 879 -2.04 56.27 14.35
C ASP A 879 -2.94 55.01 14.38
N PHE A 880 -4.24 55.23 14.27
CA PHE A 880 -5.28 54.20 14.08
C PHE A 880 -6.15 54.56 12.87
N SER A 881 -5.54 55.09 11.81
CA SER A 881 -6.20 55.48 10.57
C SER A 881 -5.77 54.57 9.40
N GLY A 882 -6.41 54.71 8.24
CA GLY A 882 -6.05 53.92 7.05
C GLY A 882 -6.09 52.42 7.32
N LYS A 883 -4.98 51.73 7.02
CA LYS A 883 -4.78 50.29 7.26
C LYS A 883 -4.45 49.91 8.72
N LEU A 884 -4.52 50.87 9.65
CA LEU A 884 -4.26 50.70 11.09
C LEU A 884 -5.50 50.97 11.96
N ASP A 885 -6.68 51.12 11.35
CA ASP A 885 -7.96 51.35 12.05
C ASP A 885 -8.48 50.07 12.73
N LEU A 886 -7.89 49.78 13.89
CA LEU A 886 -8.22 48.64 14.74
C LEU A 886 -9.70 48.61 15.13
N ILE A 887 -10.30 49.76 15.43
CA ILE A 887 -11.71 49.81 15.88
C ILE A 887 -12.66 49.48 14.73
N ARG A 888 -12.39 49.94 13.51
CA ARG A 888 -13.15 49.54 12.32
C ARG A 888 -12.93 48.07 11.96
N PHE A 889 -11.70 47.57 12.07
CA PHE A 889 -11.40 46.15 11.85
C PHE A 889 -12.18 45.25 12.82
N LEU A 890 -12.12 45.55 14.12
CA LEU A 890 -12.85 44.79 15.15
C LEU A 890 -14.37 44.95 15.05
N LYS A 891 -14.88 46.11 14.64
CA LYS A 891 -16.31 46.26 14.31
C LYS A 891 -16.70 45.41 13.10
N THR A 892 -15.86 45.36 12.06
CA THR A 892 -16.11 44.50 10.88
C THR A 892 -16.16 43.02 11.27
N ILE A 893 -15.31 42.55 12.19
CA ILE A 893 -15.40 41.21 12.78
C ILE A 893 -16.76 41.00 13.48
N LYS A 894 -17.23 41.98 14.27
CA LYS A 894 -18.54 41.94 14.94
C LYS A 894 -19.71 41.91 13.94
N ASP A 895 -19.64 42.75 12.91
CA ASP A 895 -20.73 43.01 11.97
C ASP A 895 -20.92 41.85 10.97
N GLU A 896 -19.83 41.24 10.51
CA GLU A 896 -19.86 39.95 9.78
C GLU A 896 -20.16 38.77 10.73
N GLY A 897 -20.20 39.00 12.05
CA GLY A 897 -20.63 38.05 13.07
C GLY A 897 -19.62 36.93 13.35
N LEU A 898 -18.34 37.28 13.47
CA LEU A 898 -17.26 36.41 13.94
C LEU A 898 -16.79 36.82 15.34
N TYR A 899 -16.07 35.92 15.99
CA TYR A 899 -15.32 36.23 17.21
C TYR A 899 -13.93 36.78 16.89
N GLY A 900 -13.30 37.42 17.87
CA GLY A 900 -11.97 38.01 17.73
C GLY A 900 -11.00 37.57 18.82
N VAL A 901 -9.72 37.43 18.46
CA VAL A 901 -8.60 37.29 19.40
C VAL A 901 -7.67 38.49 19.24
N LEU A 902 -7.50 39.28 20.29
CA LEU A 902 -6.78 40.55 20.23
C LEU A 902 -5.40 40.44 20.88
N ARG A 903 -4.34 40.37 20.08
CA ARG A 903 -2.95 40.33 20.57
C ARG A 903 -2.41 41.75 20.78
N ILE A 904 -2.44 42.21 22.02
CA ILE A 904 -1.85 43.48 22.46
C ILE A 904 -0.43 43.19 22.95
N GLY A 905 0.46 42.87 22.01
CA GLY A 905 1.82 42.40 22.26
C GLY A 905 2.82 43.08 21.34
N PRO A 906 3.82 43.81 21.87
CA PRO A 906 4.74 44.61 21.05
C PRO A 906 5.93 43.82 20.48
N TYR A 907 5.99 42.50 20.71
CA TYR A 907 6.98 41.62 20.10
C TYR A 907 6.29 40.60 19.17
N ALA A 908 6.84 40.41 17.97
CA ALA A 908 6.38 39.50 16.93
C ALA A 908 7.59 38.96 16.15
N CYS A 909 8.45 38.23 16.88
CA CYS A 909 9.65 37.55 16.39
C CYS A 909 10.57 38.41 15.50
N ALA A 910 11.15 37.81 14.46
CA ALA A 910 12.04 38.45 13.50
C ALA A 910 11.33 39.03 12.26
N GLU A 911 9.98 39.00 12.24
CA GLU A 911 9.16 39.27 11.06
C GLU A 911 8.90 40.78 10.85
N TRP A 912 9.02 41.59 11.90
CA TRP A 912 8.86 43.04 11.86
C TRP A 912 10.10 43.79 12.35
N ASN A 913 10.29 45.02 11.87
CA ASN A 913 11.42 45.87 12.28
C ASN A 913 11.44 46.10 13.80
N TYR A 914 12.61 45.87 14.41
CA TYR A 914 12.83 45.80 15.87
C TYR A 914 11.86 44.84 16.60
N GLY A 915 11.37 43.82 15.90
CA GLY A 915 10.40 42.84 16.39
C GLY A 915 9.01 43.40 16.70
N GLY A 916 8.68 44.64 16.29
CA GLY A 916 7.43 45.31 16.66
C GLY A 916 7.58 46.50 17.61
N PHE A 917 8.76 46.74 18.18
CA PHE A 917 9.01 47.90 19.06
C PHE A 917 9.27 49.20 18.27
N PRO A 918 8.72 50.36 18.69
CA PRO A 918 8.94 51.62 17.99
C PRO A 918 10.42 52.05 17.96
N VAL A 919 10.89 52.59 16.84
CA VAL A 919 12.29 53.01 16.65
C VAL A 919 12.67 54.15 17.61
N TRP A 920 11.74 55.04 17.93
CA TRP A 920 11.97 56.10 18.92
C TRP A 920 12.20 55.54 20.34
N LEU A 921 11.55 54.42 20.69
CA LEU A 921 11.69 53.76 21.99
C LEU A 921 13.08 53.12 22.10
N HIS A 922 13.58 52.53 21.00
CA HIS A 922 14.96 52.01 20.91
C HIS A 922 16.01 53.11 21.10
N ASN A 923 15.75 54.31 20.55
CA ASN A 923 16.65 55.46 20.64
C ASN A 923 16.63 56.19 22.00
N MET A 924 15.84 55.73 22.98
CA MET A 924 15.83 56.31 24.33
C MET A 924 17.06 55.88 25.15
N PRO A 925 17.86 56.81 25.72
CA PRO A 925 19.06 56.45 26.47
C PRO A 925 18.80 55.50 27.64
N GLY A 926 19.48 54.35 27.63
CA GLY A 926 19.36 53.34 28.69
C GLY A 926 18.10 52.45 28.61
N MET A 927 17.38 52.44 27.49
CA MET A 927 16.24 51.56 27.28
C MET A 927 16.68 50.08 27.16
N VAL A 928 15.97 49.17 27.84
CA VAL A 928 16.21 47.72 27.77
C VAL A 928 14.87 47.00 27.67
N PHE A 929 14.51 46.58 26.46
CA PHE A 929 13.23 45.91 26.19
C PHE A 929 13.11 44.56 26.91
N ARG A 930 11.86 44.12 27.15
CA ARG A 930 11.50 42.78 27.65
C ARG A 930 12.20 42.39 28.99
N THR A 931 12.42 43.40 29.83
CA THR A 931 13.04 43.31 31.17
C THR A 931 12.33 44.25 32.16
N THR A 932 12.70 44.18 33.45
CA THR A 932 12.20 45.11 34.50
C THR A 932 12.75 46.54 34.41
N ASN A 933 13.09 47.02 33.21
CA ASN A 933 13.44 48.43 33.00
C ASN A 933 12.18 49.28 33.19
N LYS A 934 12.19 50.18 34.19
CA LYS A 934 10.97 50.94 34.53
C LYS A 934 10.48 51.82 33.38
N ALA A 935 11.38 52.49 32.65
CA ALA A 935 10.97 53.34 31.53
C ALA A 935 10.31 52.52 30.40
N PHE A 936 10.78 51.29 30.17
CA PHE A 936 10.14 50.36 29.23
C PHE A 936 8.75 49.90 29.71
N MET A 937 8.63 49.52 30.98
CA MET A 937 7.37 49.04 31.57
C MET A 937 6.33 50.16 31.67
N ASP A 938 6.71 51.36 32.11
CA ASP A 938 5.82 52.53 32.17
C ASP A 938 5.22 52.82 30.78
N GLU A 939 6.03 52.78 29.70
CA GLU A 939 5.53 53.00 28.32
C GLU A 939 4.71 51.83 27.78
N MET A 940 5.12 50.58 28.04
CA MET A 940 4.33 49.41 27.63
C MET A 940 2.96 49.41 28.32
N GLN A 941 2.89 49.85 29.58
CA GLN A 941 1.63 50.00 30.29
C GLN A 941 0.78 51.13 29.68
N ASN A 942 1.37 52.27 29.34
CA ASN A 942 0.64 53.36 28.66
C ASN A 942 -0.01 52.87 27.35
N PHE A 943 0.77 52.23 26.46
CA PHE A 943 0.26 51.72 25.18
C PHE A 943 -0.82 50.64 25.37
N THR A 944 -0.55 49.63 26.21
CA THR A 944 -1.50 48.53 26.46
C THR A 944 -2.81 49.02 27.06
N THR A 945 -2.74 49.95 28.02
CA THR A 945 -3.93 50.56 28.65
C THR A 945 -4.73 51.35 27.63
N MET A 946 -4.07 52.16 26.79
CA MET A 946 -4.74 52.94 25.74
C MET A 946 -5.48 52.05 24.73
N ILE A 947 -4.87 50.95 24.25
CA ILE A 947 -5.57 50.00 23.37
C ILE A 947 -6.79 49.41 24.08
N VAL A 948 -6.64 48.94 25.31
CA VAL A 948 -7.75 48.33 26.08
C VAL A 948 -8.88 49.33 26.31
N ASP A 949 -8.58 50.57 26.73
CA ASP A 949 -9.59 51.61 26.95
C ASP A 949 -10.31 52.01 25.66
N MET A 950 -9.59 52.08 24.52
CA MET A 950 -10.18 52.34 23.21
C MET A 950 -11.17 51.24 22.79
N VAL A 951 -10.81 49.97 23.01
CA VAL A 951 -11.64 48.80 22.68
C VAL A 951 -12.82 48.64 23.66
N LYS A 952 -12.63 48.95 24.96
CA LYS A 952 -13.68 49.01 25.99
C LYS A 952 -14.71 50.10 25.73
N LYS A 953 -14.26 51.31 25.35
CA LYS A 953 -15.14 52.46 25.08
C LYS A 953 -16.17 52.14 23.99
N GLU A 954 -15.76 51.38 22.99
CA GLU A 954 -16.59 50.93 21.87
C GLU A 954 -17.32 49.59 22.12
N LYS A 955 -17.20 49.03 23.34
CA LYS A 955 -17.82 47.77 23.78
C LYS A 955 -17.49 46.56 22.90
N LEU A 956 -16.20 46.38 22.59
CA LEU A 956 -15.74 45.34 21.66
C LEU A 956 -15.21 44.07 22.34
N PHE A 957 -15.20 43.99 23.68
CA PHE A 957 -14.98 42.73 24.41
C PHE A 957 -16.30 41.96 24.59
N ALA A 958 -16.24 40.61 24.56
CA ALA A 958 -17.43 39.75 24.67
C ALA A 958 -18.18 39.87 26.01
N SER A 959 -17.46 40.25 27.07
CA SER A 959 -18.01 40.72 28.36
C SER A 959 -18.96 41.92 28.25
N GLN A 960 -18.98 42.59 27.10
CA GLN A 960 -19.75 43.78 26.77
C GLN A 960 -20.52 43.62 25.44
N GLU A 961 -20.81 42.37 25.04
CA GLU A 961 -21.46 42.00 23.77
C GLU A 961 -20.62 42.28 22.51
N GLY A 962 -19.30 42.46 22.64
CA GLY A 962 -18.36 42.60 21.52
C GLY A 962 -17.80 41.26 20.99
N PRO A 963 -17.03 41.28 19.88
CA PRO A 963 -16.50 40.05 19.29
C PRO A 963 -15.27 39.50 20.02
N ILE A 964 -14.49 40.32 20.73
CA ILE A 964 -13.22 39.87 21.33
C ILE A 964 -13.49 38.92 22.49
N ILE A 965 -13.27 37.62 22.27
CA ILE A 965 -13.46 36.54 23.25
C ILE A 965 -12.18 36.21 24.04
N LEU A 966 -11.02 36.59 23.51
CA LEU A 966 -9.71 36.35 24.11
C LEU A 966 -8.80 37.55 23.84
N ALA A 967 -7.95 37.89 24.80
CA ALA A 967 -6.87 38.86 24.63
C ALA A 967 -5.52 38.20 24.92
N GLN A 968 -4.49 38.52 24.14
CA GLN A 968 -3.13 38.03 24.38
C GLN A 968 -2.20 39.19 24.73
N ILE A 969 -1.34 38.98 25.74
CA ILE A 969 -0.25 39.89 26.07
C ILE A 969 1.08 39.13 26.05
N GLU A 970 2.11 39.77 25.50
CA GLU A 970 3.48 39.23 25.36
C GLU A 970 3.56 37.92 24.53
N ASN A 971 4.17 38.02 23.34
CA ASN A 971 4.32 36.91 22.42
C ASN A 971 5.77 36.38 22.46
N GLU A 972 5.92 35.05 22.45
CA GLU A 972 7.22 34.39 22.23
C GLU A 972 8.33 34.80 23.22
N TYR A 973 8.01 34.90 24.51
CA TYR A 973 9.04 34.88 25.56
C TYR A 973 9.46 33.43 25.86
N GLY A 974 10.10 32.80 24.87
CA GLY A 974 10.53 31.41 24.94
C GLY A 974 11.58 31.16 26.03
N ASN A 975 11.32 30.16 26.87
CA ASN A 975 12.19 29.64 27.95
C ASN A 975 12.92 30.72 28.77
N VAL A 976 12.35 31.07 29.94
CA VAL A 976 12.78 32.19 30.81
C VAL A 976 14.11 31.97 31.57
N MET A 977 15.00 31.15 30.99
CA MET A 977 16.41 30.94 31.35
C MET A 977 17.36 31.45 30.24
N GLY A 978 16.82 32.15 29.23
CA GLY A 978 17.58 32.91 28.23
C GLY A 978 18.30 34.15 28.79
N PRO A 979 18.80 35.06 27.93
CA PRO A 979 19.81 36.07 28.28
C PRO A 979 19.39 37.13 29.33
N TYR A 980 18.10 37.20 29.70
CA TYR A 980 17.55 38.18 30.66
C TYR A 980 17.33 37.64 32.07
N GLY A 981 17.44 36.32 32.29
CA GLY A 981 17.34 35.66 33.60
C GLY A 981 16.12 36.08 34.44
N GLU A 982 16.34 36.30 35.74
CA GLU A 982 15.29 36.68 36.72
C GLU A 982 14.58 38.01 36.39
N SER A 983 15.22 38.93 35.64
CA SER A 983 14.54 40.15 35.17
C SER A 983 13.50 39.82 34.11
N GLY A 984 13.74 38.81 33.26
CA GLY A 984 12.76 38.30 32.31
C GLY A 984 11.55 37.66 32.99
N LYS A 985 11.78 36.81 34.00
CA LYS A 985 10.71 36.21 34.83
C LYS A 985 9.87 37.26 35.54
N SER A 986 10.53 38.25 36.13
CA SER A 986 9.88 39.36 36.82
C SER A 986 9.06 40.24 35.87
N TYR A 987 9.57 40.47 34.66
CA TYR A 987 8.86 41.19 33.60
C TYR A 987 7.61 40.45 33.11
N ILE A 988 7.71 39.15 32.78
CA ILE A 988 6.54 38.36 32.36
C ILE A 988 5.46 38.28 33.45
N LYS A 989 5.87 38.09 34.71
CA LYS A 989 4.94 38.13 35.85
C LYS A 989 4.28 39.51 36.02
N TRP A 990 5.01 40.59 35.73
CA TRP A 990 4.45 41.93 35.72
C TRP A 990 3.45 42.13 34.56
N CYS A 991 3.75 41.67 33.34
CA CYS A 991 2.81 41.72 32.21
C CYS A 991 1.50 40.99 32.50
N ALA A 992 1.56 39.77 33.06
CA ALA A 992 0.37 39.01 33.45
C ALA A 992 -0.47 39.74 34.50
N ASN A 993 0.16 40.29 35.54
CA ASN A 993 -0.52 41.08 36.58
C ASN A 993 -1.13 42.37 36.01
N MET A 994 -0.41 43.07 35.12
CA MET A 994 -0.88 44.29 34.47
C MET A 994 -2.13 44.01 33.62
N ALA A 995 -2.08 42.98 32.76
CA ALA A 995 -3.20 42.56 31.93
C ALA A 995 -4.43 42.20 32.76
N GLN A 996 -4.26 41.43 33.85
CA GLN A 996 -5.34 41.14 34.80
C GLN A 996 -5.89 42.42 35.44
N SER A 997 -5.04 43.39 35.81
CA SER A 997 -5.48 44.66 36.40
C SER A 997 -6.25 45.58 35.43
N LEU A 998 -6.16 45.34 34.12
CA LEU A 998 -6.94 46.05 33.11
C LEU A 998 -8.37 45.52 32.95
N ASP A 999 -8.73 44.41 33.62
CA ASP A 999 -10.09 43.85 33.76
C ASP A 999 -10.99 43.97 32.51
N VAL A 1000 -10.67 43.19 31.47
CA VAL A 1000 -11.43 43.16 30.21
C VAL A 1000 -12.64 42.22 30.24
N GLY A 1001 -12.84 41.46 31.33
CA GLY A 1001 -13.92 40.48 31.48
C GLY A 1001 -13.84 39.27 30.53
N VAL A 1002 -12.74 39.11 29.79
CA VAL A 1002 -12.45 37.94 28.93
C VAL A 1002 -11.07 37.37 29.27
N PRO A 1003 -10.78 36.08 29.00
CA PRO A 1003 -9.50 35.49 29.39
C PRO A 1003 -8.29 36.15 28.69
N TRP A 1004 -7.24 36.37 29.48
CA TRP A 1004 -5.91 36.70 28.97
C TRP A 1004 -5.09 35.43 28.76
N ILE A 1005 -4.49 35.29 27.58
CA ILE A 1005 -3.57 34.20 27.21
C ILE A 1005 -2.15 34.73 26.99
N MET A 1006 -1.16 33.82 27.03
CA MET A 1006 0.26 34.08 26.82
C MET A 1006 0.91 32.85 26.16
N CYS A 1007 2.01 33.03 25.43
CA CYS A 1007 2.73 31.91 24.80
C CYS A 1007 3.31 30.90 25.82
N GLN A 1008 3.50 29.65 25.37
CA GLN A 1008 3.85 28.50 26.22
C GLN A 1008 5.11 28.73 27.08
N GLN A 1009 4.94 28.65 28.40
CA GLN A 1009 6.03 28.61 29.37
C GLN A 1009 5.89 27.39 30.29
N ASN A 1010 7.02 26.76 30.63
CA ASN A 1010 7.06 25.48 31.36
C ASN A 1010 6.49 25.54 32.80
N ASP A 1011 6.27 26.74 33.34
CA ASP A 1011 5.70 26.97 34.67
C ASP A 1011 4.17 27.22 34.63
N ALA A 1012 3.52 27.10 33.46
CA ALA A 1012 2.06 27.22 33.29
C ALA A 1012 1.35 25.85 33.32
N PRO A 1013 0.15 25.73 33.91
CA PRO A 1013 -0.53 24.44 34.09
C PRO A 1013 -1.13 23.86 32.80
N GLN A 1014 -1.09 22.54 32.67
CA GLN A 1014 -1.50 21.76 31.50
C GLN A 1014 -3.00 21.36 31.54
N PRO A 1015 -3.78 21.60 30.47
CA PRO A 1015 -5.13 21.04 30.30
C PRO A 1015 -5.14 19.76 29.44
N MET A 1016 -6.13 18.89 29.64
CA MET A 1016 -6.52 17.85 28.67
C MET A 1016 -7.81 18.30 27.96
N ALA A 1017 -7.94 18.02 26.66
CA ALA A 1017 -9.03 18.54 25.83
C ALA A 1017 -10.20 17.53 25.66
N THR A 1018 -11.43 18.04 25.77
CA THR A 1018 -12.68 17.33 25.51
C THR A 1018 -13.66 18.21 24.73
N PHE A 1019 -14.54 17.62 23.92
CA PHE A 1019 -15.45 18.34 23.03
C PHE A 1019 -16.86 17.72 22.99
N LYS A 1020 -17.83 18.42 22.39
CA LYS A 1020 -19.21 17.95 22.19
C LYS A 1020 -19.46 17.56 20.74
N ALA A 1021 -20.34 16.60 20.50
CA ALA A 1021 -20.74 16.20 19.16
C ALA A 1021 -21.41 17.38 18.41
N PRO A 1022 -21.11 17.61 17.11
CA PRO A 1022 -21.82 18.62 16.32
C PRO A 1022 -23.32 18.34 16.25
N LEU A 1023 -24.16 19.36 16.16
CA LEU A 1023 -25.61 19.19 16.05
C LEU A 1023 -26.03 18.71 14.66
N GLY A 1024 -27.26 18.18 14.54
CA GLY A 1024 -27.88 17.78 13.28
C GLY A 1024 -27.34 16.47 12.67
N ASN A 1025 -27.92 16.10 11.53
CA ASN A 1025 -27.65 14.82 10.83
C ASN A 1025 -26.61 14.94 9.70
N ASP A 1026 -26.07 16.13 9.44
CA ASP A 1026 -25.08 16.34 8.38
C ASP A 1026 -23.79 15.53 8.62
N PRO A 1027 -23.08 15.07 7.58
CA PRO A 1027 -21.79 14.41 7.73
C PRO A 1027 -20.81 15.28 8.53
N ALA A 1028 -20.27 14.75 9.64
CA ALA A 1028 -19.24 15.45 10.41
C ALA A 1028 -17.86 15.19 9.80
N VAL A 1029 -16.97 16.15 9.89
CA VAL A 1029 -15.54 15.99 9.57
C VAL A 1029 -14.72 16.62 10.68
N VAL A 1030 -13.48 16.16 10.86
CA VAL A 1030 -12.47 16.82 11.67
C VAL A 1030 -11.40 17.38 10.74
N ASP A 1031 -11.13 18.67 10.87
CA ASP A 1031 -9.95 19.29 10.27
C ASP A 1031 -8.74 18.97 11.13
N LEU A 1032 -7.71 18.37 10.53
CA LEU A 1032 -6.43 18.10 11.17
C LEU A 1032 -5.34 19.07 10.68
N LEU A 1033 -5.70 20.12 9.94
CA LEU A 1033 -4.80 21.21 9.56
C LEU A 1033 -3.97 21.72 10.76
N GLY A 1034 -2.71 22.02 10.49
CA GLY A 1034 -1.76 22.49 11.51
C GLY A 1034 -1.07 21.35 12.26
N LEU A 1035 -1.54 20.11 12.12
CA LEU A 1035 -0.77 18.92 12.47
C LEU A 1035 0.22 18.54 11.36
N GLY A 1036 1.32 17.89 11.74
CA GLY A 1036 2.44 17.61 10.84
C GLY A 1036 2.22 16.30 10.08
N LYS A 1037 2.49 15.18 10.74
CA LYS A 1037 2.25 13.82 10.27
C LYS A 1037 1.88 12.93 11.45
N GLY A 1038 0.95 12.00 11.31
CA GLY A 1038 0.56 11.21 12.47
C GLY A 1038 -0.70 10.38 12.31
N THR A 1039 -1.35 10.12 13.44
CA THR A 1039 -2.56 9.31 13.55
C THR A 1039 -3.51 9.94 14.57
N ALA A 1040 -4.81 9.93 14.28
CA ALA A 1040 -5.83 10.49 15.15
C ALA A 1040 -6.87 9.45 15.60
N TRP A 1041 -7.41 9.63 16.81
CA TRP A 1041 -8.49 8.82 17.37
C TRP A 1041 -9.54 9.69 18.06
N ILE A 1042 -10.81 9.29 17.96
CA ILE A 1042 -11.94 9.91 18.66
C ILE A 1042 -12.64 8.84 19.51
N ASN A 1043 -12.73 9.09 20.82
CA ASN A 1043 -13.31 8.16 21.80
C ASN A 1043 -12.70 6.73 21.76
N GLY A 1044 -11.44 6.62 21.30
CA GLY A 1044 -10.73 5.35 21.09
C GLY A 1044 -10.83 4.77 19.68
N ASN A 1045 -11.79 5.23 18.86
CA ASN A 1045 -11.92 4.82 17.45
C ASN A 1045 -10.88 5.54 16.59
N ASN A 1046 -10.19 4.83 15.71
CA ASN A 1046 -9.20 5.40 14.80
C ASN A 1046 -9.88 6.02 13.58
N ILE A 1047 -9.49 7.25 13.22
CA ILE A 1047 -10.04 8.02 12.08
C ILE A 1047 -8.95 8.29 11.02
N GLY A 1048 -8.13 7.27 10.76
CA GLY A 1048 -7.10 7.33 9.74
C GLY A 1048 -5.76 7.93 10.18
N ARG A 1049 -4.90 8.12 9.19
CA ARG A 1049 -3.57 8.74 9.33
C ARG A 1049 -3.55 10.08 8.65
N TYR A 1050 -2.92 11.05 9.28
CA TYR A 1050 -2.85 12.40 8.77
C TYR A 1050 -1.46 12.76 8.25
N TRP A 1051 -1.39 13.51 7.16
CA TRP A 1051 -0.17 14.22 6.75
C TRP A 1051 -0.47 15.62 6.14
N PRO A 1052 -1.10 16.55 6.88
CA PRO A 1052 -1.41 17.91 6.40
C PRO A 1052 -0.16 18.77 6.12
N ALA A 1053 1.05 18.30 6.45
CA ALA A 1053 2.31 18.91 6.04
C ALA A 1053 2.89 18.38 4.72
N PHE A 1054 2.28 17.37 4.04
CA PHE A 1054 2.80 16.85 2.77
C PHE A 1054 2.18 17.52 1.55
N ILE A 1055 2.67 18.72 1.26
CA ILE A 1055 2.16 19.68 0.26
C ILE A 1055 2.42 19.21 -1.20
N SER A 1056 1.43 19.37 -2.07
CA SER A 1056 1.49 19.13 -3.52
C SER A 1056 2.36 20.16 -4.25
N SER A 1057 2.89 19.78 -5.40
CA SER A 1057 3.70 20.67 -6.26
C SER A 1057 2.95 21.96 -6.61
N GLU A 1058 3.56 23.11 -6.35
CA GLU A 1058 3.10 24.44 -6.80
C GLU A 1058 3.06 24.55 -8.34
N ASN A 1059 3.88 23.76 -9.04
CA ASN A 1059 3.99 23.76 -10.49
C ASN A 1059 3.00 22.77 -11.12
N GLY A 1060 2.22 23.25 -12.10
CA GLY A 1060 1.36 22.43 -12.97
C GLY A 1060 -0.08 22.95 -13.11
N CYS A 1061 -0.60 23.65 -12.10
CA CYS A 1061 -1.96 24.18 -12.13
C CYS A 1061 -2.12 25.33 -13.12
N ALA A 1062 -3.06 25.19 -14.05
CA ALA A 1062 -3.46 26.25 -14.95
C ALA A 1062 -4.47 27.18 -14.25
N ALA A 1063 -4.16 28.47 -14.15
CA ALA A 1063 -5.05 29.47 -13.53
C ALA A 1063 -6.47 29.56 -14.15
N LYS A 1064 -6.67 28.99 -15.35
CA LYS A 1064 -7.98 28.76 -15.96
C LYS A 1064 -7.99 27.39 -16.67
N CYS A 1065 -8.88 26.49 -16.25
CA CYS A 1065 -9.12 25.21 -16.94
C CYS A 1065 -9.81 25.46 -18.29
N ASN A 1066 -9.03 25.52 -19.37
CA ASN A 1066 -9.58 25.64 -20.72
C ASN A 1066 -10.03 24.27 -21.25
N TYR A 1067 -11.32 23.95 -21.10
CA TYR A 1067 -11.90 22.69 -21.55
C TYR A 1067 -11.70 22.39 -23.05
N ARG A 1068 -11.47 23.40 -23.91
CA ARG A 1068 -11.36 23.24 -25.37
C ARG A 1068 -10.11 22.42 -25.77
N GLY A 1069 -10.22 21.63 -26.85
CA GLY A 1069 -9.14 20.74 -27.33
C GLY A 1069 -8.99 19.45 -26.51
N ALA A 1070 -8.05 18.58 -26.91
CA ALA A 1070 -7.85 17.27 -26.28
C ALA A 1070 -7.57 17.35 -24.76
N TYR A 1071 -7.96 16.32 -24.01
CA TYR A 1071 -7.65 16.16 -22.59
C TYR A 1071 -6.25 15.56 -22.38
N HIS A 1072 -5.60 15.94 -21.28
CA HIS A 1072 -4.36 15.38 -20.74
C HIS A 1072 -4.35 15.62 -19.23
N ALA A 1073 -3.59 14.84 -18.46
CA ALA A 1073 -3.68 14.84 -16.99
C ALA A 1073 -3.30 16.19 -16.37
N GLU A 1074 -2.34 16.91 -16.96
CA GLU A 1074 -1.88 18.22 -16.48
C GLU A 1074 -2.84 19.37 -16.82
N LYS A 1075 -3.82 19.14 -17.72
CA LYS A 1075 -4.57 20.21 -18.41
C LYS A 1075 -5.36 21.14 -17.48
N CYS A 1076 -5.90 20.56 -16.41
CA CYS A 1076 -6.76 21.22 -15.44
C CYS A 1076 -6.44 20.75 -14.03
N LEU A 1077 -5.15 20.64 -13.70
CA LEU A 1077 -4.74 20.45 -12.32
C LEU A 1077 -5.29 21.60 -11.49
N THR A 1078 -6.07 21.25 -10.48
CA THR A 1078 -6.36 22.09 -9.33
C THR A 1078 -5.45 21.64 -8.18
N ASN A 1079 -5.50 22.38 -7.09
CA ASN A 1079 -4.91 21.97 -5.84
C ASN A 1079 -3.38 21.75 -5.85
N CYS A 1080 -2.67 22.76 -6.37
CA CYS A 1080 -1.22 22.96 -6.21
C CYS A 1080 -0.93 23.83 -4.97
N GLY A 1081 0.02 23.43 -4.12
CA GLY A 1081 0.28 24.10 -2.82
C GLY A 1081 -0.52 23.52 -1.65
N GLU A 1082 -0.93 22.25 -1.76
CA GLU A 1082 -2.01 21.67 -0.98
C GLU A 1082 -1.63 20.26 -0.45
N PRO A 1083 -1.79 19.86 0.84
CA PRO A 1083 -1.32 18.57 1.28
C PRO A 1083 -2.31 17.49 0.92
N THR A 1084 -1.79 16.31 0.62
CA THR A 1084 -2.62 15.22 0.09
C THR A 1084 -3.77 14.73 1.01
N GLN A 1085 -3.85 15.16 2.29
CA GLN A 1085 -5.09 15.15 3.10
C GLN A 1085 -5.08 16.12 4.32
N ARG A 1086 -6.16 16.91 4.54
CA ARG A 1086 -6.37 17.80 5.73
C ARG A 1086 -7.69 17.63 6.50
N TRP A 1087 -8.85 17.44 5.85
CA TRP A 1087 -10.10 17.07 6.53
C TRP A 1087 -10.25 15.55 6.46
N TYR A 1088 -10.72 14.98 7.56
CA TYR A 1088 -10.93 13.55 7.76
C TYR A 1088 -12.39 13.43 8.19
N HIS A 1089 -13.14 12.48 7.65
CA HIS A 1089 -14.53 12.32 8.08
C HIS A 1089 -14.58 11.82 9.53
N VAL A 1090 -15.73 12.00 10.17
CA VAL A 1090 -16.00 11.45 11.50
C VAL A 1090 -17.37 10.80 11.43
N PRO A 1091 -17.46 9.46 11.52
CA PRO A 1091 -18.73 8.77 11.53
C PRO A 1091 -19.52 9.22 12.75
N ARG A 1092 -20.79 9.58 12.58
CA ARG A 1092 -21.63 10.06 13.70
C ARG A 1092 -21.76 9.04 14.84
N SER A 1093 -21.52 7.75 14.55
CA SER A 1093 -21.44 6.65 15.52
C SER A 1093 -20.19 6.63 16.40
N PHE A 1094 -19.12 7.37 16.06
CA PHE A 1094 -17.92 7.50 16.91
C PHE A 1094 -18.07 8.59 17.98
N LEU A 1095 -19.19 9.34 17.98
CA LEU A 1095 -19.44 10.48 18.87
C LEU A 1095 -20.53 10.19 19.91
N ASN A 1096 -20.23 10.48 21.17
CA ASN A 1096 -21.22 10.56 22.25
C ASN A 1096 -22.11 11.78 22.01
N ALA A 1097 -23.33 11.57 21.48
CA ALA A 1097 -24.24 12.64 21.08
C ALA A 1097 -24.61 13.62 22.22
N GLU A 1098 -24.77 13.11 23.44
CA GLU A 1098 -25.09 13.91 24.65
C GLU A 1098 -23.90 14.05 25.62
N GLY A 1099 -22.82 13.32 25.37
CA GLY A 1099 -21.67 13.20 26.27
C GLY A 1099 -20.51 14.14 25.94
N ASP A 1100 -19.46 14.08 26.75
CA ASP A 1100 -18.14 14.57 26.34
C ASP A 1100 -17.43 13.55 25.46
N ASN A 1101 -16.61 14.07 24.56
CA ASN A 1101 -15.85 13.33 23.58
C ASN A 1101 -14.37 13.67 23.75
N THR A 1102 -13.49 12.70 23.52
CA THR A 1102 -12.04 12.88 23.65
C THR A 1102 -11.37 12.61 22.31
N ILE A 1103 -10.50 13.52 21.88
CA ILE A 1103 -9.63 13.35 20.72
C ILE A 1103 -8.20 13.08 21.19
N VAL A 1104 -7.54 12.11 20.57
CA VAL A 1104 -6.14 11.74 20.83
C VAL A 1104 -5.38 11.86 19.52
N LEU A 1105 -4.22 12.51 19.57
CA LEU A 1105 -3.41 12.84 18.41
C LEU A 1105 -1.98 12.33 18.67
N PHE A 1106 -1.48 11.44 17.82
CA PHE A 1106 -0.09 11.01 17.83
C PHE A 1106 0.65 11.69 16.69
N GLU A 1107 1.52 12.64 17.04
CA GLU A 1107 2.25 13.50 16.12
C GLU A 1107 3.71 13.05 15.95
N GLU A 1108 4.12 12.79 14.70
CA GLU A 1108 5.42 12.25 14.30
C GLU A 1108 6.42 13.33 13.87
N MET A 1109 5.94 14.47 13.34
CA MET A 1109 6.79 15.51 12.73
C MET A 1109 6.72 16.87 13.45
N GLY A 1110 5.73 17.06 14.33
CA GLY A 1110 5.50 18.29 15.08
C GLY A 1110 4.35 19.10 14.45
N GLY A 1111 3.41 19.52 15.29
CA GLY A 1111 2.17 20.17 14.85
C GLY A 1111 1.40 20.79 16.01
N ASN A 1112 0.44 21.65 15.69
CA ASN A 1112 -0.38 22.38 16.65
C ASN A 1112 -1.78 21.74 16.79
N PRO A 1113 -2.05 20.95 17.86
CA PRO A 1113 -3.34 20.31 18.07
C PRO A 1113 -4.48 21.30 18.38
N SER A 1114 -4.17 22.58 18.62
CA SER A 1114 -5.19 23.63 18.85
C SER A 1114 -5.92 24.05 17.58
N LEU A 1115 -5.41 23.69 16.40
CA LEU A 1115 -6.05 23.96 15.09
C LEU A 1115 -7.01 22.84 14.65
N VAL A 1116 -7.10 21.77 15.45
CA VAL A 1116 -8.02 20.66 15.19
C VAL A 1116 -9.45 21.07 15.50
N SER A 1117 -10.32 21.04 14.48
CA SER A 1117 -11.71 21.52 14.58
C SER A 1117 -12.71 20.53 14.01
N PHE A 1118 -13.96 20.58 14.46
CA PHE A 1118 -15.05 19.71 13.98
C PHE A 1118 -16.06 20.51 13.17
N GLN A 1119 -16.38 20.04 11.96
CA GLN A 1119 -17.18 20.76 10.97
C GLN A 1119 -18.23 19.83 10.33
N THR A 1120 -19.09 20.36 9.45
CA THR A 1120 -20.07 19.58 8.66
C THR A 1120 -20.19 20.10 7.23
N THR A 1121 -20.23 19.21 6.24
CA THR A 1121 -20.15 19.55 4.81
C THR A 1121 -21.52 19.75 4.13
N ARG A 1122 -21.69 20.81 3.32
CA ARG A 1122 -22.93 21.13 2.57
C ARG A 1122 -22.65 21.80 1.22
N VAL A 1123 -23.66 21.93 0.35
CA VAL A 1123 -23.59 22.64 -0.95
C VAL A 1123 -23.80 24.15 -0.77
N GLY A 1124 -22.98 24.99 -1.42
CA GLY A 1124 -22.98 26.46 -1.25
C GLY A 1124 -23.29 27.31 -2.50
N SER A 1125 -23.15 26.78 -3.72
CA SER A 1125 -23.47 27.52 -4.96
C SER A 1125 -23.80 26.58 -6.12
N VAL A 1126 -24.46 27.13 -7.14
CA VAL A 1126 -24.84 26.44 -8.39
C VAL A 1126 -24.66 27.35 -9.62
N CYS A 1127 -24.42 26.74 -10.77
CA CYS A 1127 -24.06 27.44 -12.00
C CYS A 1127 -24.78 26.86 -13.22
N ALA A 1128 -24.99 27.68 -14.25
CA ALA A 1128 -25.43 27.22 -15.57
C ALA A 1128 -24.86 28.12 -16.69
N ASN A 1129 -24.70 27.56 -17.90
CA ASN A 1129 -24.26 28.29 -19.09
C ASN A 1129 -25.03 27.78 -20.31
N VAL A 1130 -25.86 28.64 -20.90
CA VAL A 1130 -26.98 28.25 -21.78
C VAL A 1130 -27.03 29.15 -23.01
N TYR A 1131 -27.13 28.56 -24.20
CA TYR A 1131 -27.20 29.30 -25.46
C TYR A 1131 -28.55 30.02 -25.64
N GLU A 1132 -28.54 31.12 -26.40
CA GLU A 1132 -29.73 31.88 -26.81
C GLU A 1132 -30.84 30.95 -27.36
N LYS A 1133 -32.11 31.26 -27.03
CA LYS A 1133 -33.33 30.49 -27.32
C LYS A 1133 -33.50 29.17 -26.56
N ASN A 1134 -32.82 29.02 -25.42
CA ASN A 1134 -33.01 27.91 -24.48
C ASN A 1134 -33.39 28.44 -23.09
N LEU A 1135 -33.87 27.54 -22.22
CA LEU A 1135 -34.19 27.82 -20.82
C LEU A 1135 -32.93 27.61 -19.94
N ILE A 1136 -32.64 28.55 -19.04
CA ILE A 1136 -31.66 28.36 -17.96
C ILE A 1136 -32.38 27.98 -16.67
N GLU A 1137 -31.89 26.96 -15.95
CA GLU A 1137 -32.44 26.52 -14.67
C GLU A 1137 -31.37 26.54 -13.56
N LEU A 1138 -31.78 26.92 -12.35
CA LEU A 1138 -30.96 27.01 -11.14
C LEU A 1138 -31.72 26.39 -9.97
N SER A 1139 -31.05 25.65 -9.08
CA SER A 1139 -31.69 24.90 -7.99
C SER A 1139 -30.76 24.72 -6.79
N CYS A 1140 -31.15 25.18 -5.61
CA CYS A 1140 -30.44 24.97 -4.34
C CYS A 1140 -31.15 23.89 -3.50
N ASP A 1141 -30.42 22.93 -2.91
CA ASP A 1141 -31.07 21.84 -2.15
C ASP A 1141 -31.62 22.35 -0.81
N ARG A 1142 -32.95 22.36 -0.68
CA ARG A 1142 -33.73 22.74 0.53
C ARG A 1142 -33.43 24.14 1.07
N LYS A 1143 -33.05 25.06 0.18
CA LYS A 1143 -32.78 26.46 0.47
C LYS A 1143 -33.12 27.34 -0.72
N PRO A 1144 -33.50 28.62 -0.51
CA PRO A 1144 -33.62 29.60 -1.58
C PRO A 1144 -32.25 30.00 -2.14
N ILE A 1145 -32.20 30.30 -3.44
CA ILE A 1145 -31.11 31.03 -4.08
C ILE A 1145 -30.95 32.38 -3.36
N SER A 1146 -29.80 32.59 -2.72
CA SER A 1146 -29.53 33.72 -1.85
C SER A 1146 -29.00 34.94 -2.61
N ALA A 1147 -28.26 34.73 -3.71
CA ALA A 1147 -27.76 35.77 -4.59
C ALA A 1147 -27.44 35.26 -6.00
N ILE A 1148 -27.32 36.17 -6.98
CA ILE A 1148 -26.68 35.91 -8.27
C ILE A 1148 -25.29 36.56 -8.24
N LYS A 1149 -24.24 35.73 -8.24
CA LYS A 1149 -22.83 36.14 -8.10
C LYS A 1149 -22.23 36.60 -9.43
N PHE A 1150 -22.63 35.98 -10.53
CA PHE A 1150 -22.24 36.38 -11.88
C PHE A 1150 -23.41 36.18 -12.84
N ALA A 1151 -23.58 37.10 -13.80
CA ALA A 1151 -24.34 36.85 -15.00
C ALA A 1151 -23.86 37.71 -16.18
N SER A 1152 -23.81 37.13 -17.39
CA SER A 1152 -23.47 37.86 -18.62
C SER A 1152 -24.14 37.21 -19.83
N PHE A 1153 -24.81 38.02 -20.67
CA PHE A 1153 -25.41 37.58 -21.94
C PHE A 1153 -24.65 38.18 -23.13
N GLY A 1154 -24.09 37.31 -23.98
CA GLY A 1154 -23.15 37.69 -25.02
C GLY A 1154 -22.30 36.49 -25.45
N ASN A 1155 -20.98 36.63 -25.46
CA ASN A 1155 -20.04 35.50 -25.59
C ASN A 1155 -19.16 35.26 -24.34
N PRO A 1156 -19.72 35.22 -23.11
CA PRO A 1156 -18.94 35.02 -21.88
C PRO A 1156 -18.13 33.71 -21.93
N ASP A 1157 -16.99 33.65 -21.24
CA ASP A 1157 -16.11 32.47 -21.19
C ASP A 1157 -15.82 32.03 -19.74
N GLY A 1158 -15.03 30.97 -19.57
CA GLY A 1158 -14.76 30.37 -18.26
C GLY A 1158 -15.76 29.27 -17.87
N SER A 1159 -15.77 28.92 -16.59
CA SER A 1159 -16.57 27.82 -16.00
C SER A 1159 -17.21 28.25 -14.67
N CYS A 1160 -17.99 27.38 -14.03
CA CYS A 1160 -18.57 27.63 -12.71
C CYS A 1160 -17.48 28.06 -11.71
N GLY A 1161 -17.75 29.10 -10.90
CA GLY A 1161 -16.77 29.71 -10.00
C GLY A 1161 -15.82 30.72 -10.67
N SER A 1162 -15.77 30.77 -12.00
CA SER A 1162 -14.76 31.52 -12.79
C SER A 1162 -15.28 32.05 -14.14
N PHE A 1163 -16.59 32.34 -14.25
CA PHE A 1163 -17.16 32.94 -15.45
C PHE A 1163 -16.72 34.40 -15.63
N GLU A 1164 -16.46 34.79 -16.88
CA GLU A 1164 -16.04 36.13 -17.26
C GLU A 1164 -16.84 36.67 -18.44
N LYS A 1165 -16.95 38.01 -18.52
CA LYS A 1165 -17.57 38.72 -19.64
C LYS A 1165 -16.71 38.57 -20.90
N GLY A 1166 -17.35 38.34 -22.04
CA GLY A 1166 -16.69 38.14 -23.32
C GLY A 1166 -16.43 39.43 -24.11
N THR A 1167 -16.00 39.29 -25.36
CA THR A 1167 -15.73 40.41 -26.28
C THR A 1167 -16.99 41.05 -26.89
N CYS A 1168 -18.16 40.42 -26.77
CA CYS A 1168 -19.47 41.03 -27.00
C CYS A 1168 -20.39 40.72 -25.82
N GLU A 1169 -21.05 41.75 -25.30
CA GLU A 1169 -22.00 41.68 -24.19
C GLU A 1169 -23.19 42.60 -24.48
N SER A 1170 -24.34 42.31 -23.88
CA SER A 1170 -25.55 43.12 -24.02
C SER A 1170 -25.45 44.46 -23.27
N SER A 1171 -26.19 45.45 -23.75
CA SER A 1171 -26.37 46.75 -23.09
C SER A 1171 -27.15 46.68 -21.77
N ASN A 1172 -27.90 45.62 -21.52
CA ASN A 1172 -28.76 45.48 -20.34
C ASN A 1172 -28.00 44.77 -19.21
N ASN A 1173 -28.17 45.22 -17.97
CA ASN A 1173 -27.55 44.54 -16.83
C ASN A 1173 -28.19 43.15 -16.61
N THR A 1174 -27.47 42.13 -17.05
CA THR A 1174 -27.91 40.73 -17.00
C THR A 1174 -28.05 40.23 -15.55
N VAL A 1175 -27.24 40.77 -14.63
CA VAL A 1175 -27.27 40.41 -13.19
C VAL A 1175 -28.56 40.90 -12.53
N ASP A 1176 -29.00 42.12 -12.81
CA ASP A 1176 -30.21 42.69 -12.20
C ASP A 1176 -31.47 41.88 -12.58
N ILE A 1177 -31.57 41.49 -13.86
CA ILE A 1177 -32.68 40.70 -14.40
C ILE A 1177 -32.78 39.33 -13.69
N LEU A 1178 -31.66 38.63 -13.56
CA LEU A 1178 -31.61 37.34 -12.86
C LEU A 1178 -31.80 37.49 -11.34
N THR A 1179 -31.29 38.57 -10.75
CA THR A 1179 -31.47 38.87 -9.32
C THR A 1179 -32.95 39.08 -9.01
N GLN A 1180 -33.65 39.89 -9.81
CA GLN A 1180 -35.08 40.17 -9.65
C GLN A 1180 -35.97 38.94 -9.84
N GLU A 1181 -35.56 37.98 -10.67
CA GLU A 1181 -36.39 36.80 -10.97
C GLU A 1181 -36.00 35.51 -10.22
N CYS A 1182 -34.76 35.35 -9.73
CA CYS A 1182 -34.31 34.11 -9.09
C CYS A 1182 -34.08 34.17 -7.59
N VAL A 1183 -33.68 35.32 -7.04
CA VAL A 1183 -33.33 35.40 -5.61
C VAL A 1183 -34.57 35.21 -4.73
N GLY A 1184 -34.42 34.44 -3.66
CA GLY A 1184 -35.51 34.07 -2.76
C GLY A 1184 -36.30 32.81 -3.16
N LYS A 1185 -35.97 32.15 -4.28
CA LYS A 1185 -36.61 30.90 -4.72
C LYS A 1185 -35.66 29.72 -4.61
N GLU A 1186 -36.12 28.55 -4.17
CA GLU A 1186 -35.30 27.32 -4.16
C GLU A 1186 -34.94 26.86 -5.57
N LYS A 1187 -35.80 27.15 -6.56
CA LYS A 1187 -35.56 26.93 -7.98
C LYS A 1187 -35.97 28.14 -8.81
N CYS A 1188 -35.23 28.40 -9.88
CA CYS A 1188 -35.52 29.46 -10.84
C CYS A 1188 -35.28 28.96 -12.27
N SER A 1189 -36.18 29.31 -13.20
CA SER A 1189 -36.06 28.97 -14.62
C SER A 1189 -36.41 30.19 -15.49
N ILE A 1190 -35.58 30.52 -16.48
CA ILE A 1190 -35.71 31.74 -17.32
C ILE A 1190 -35.38 31.47 -18.79
N ASP A 1191 -36.15 32.02 -19.72
CA ASP A 1191 -35.85 32.00 -21.16
C ASP A 1191 -34.72 32.98 -21.55
N VAL A 1192 -33.74 32.50 -22.31
CA VAL A 1192 -32.58 33.28 -22.76
C VAL A 1192 -32.83 33.91 -24.13
N SER A 1193 -33.28 35.17 -24.17
CA SER A 1193 -33.57 35.90 -25.42
C SER A 1193 -33.04 37.34 -25.45
N THR A 1194 -32.85 37.90 -26.66
CA THR A 1194 -32.53 39.33 -26.84
C THR A 1194 -33.63 40.28 -26.40
N GLU A 1195 -34.88 39.82 -26.34
CA GLU A 1195 -36.01 40.63 -25.88
C GLU A 1195 -35.92 40.87 -24.37
N LYS A 1196 -35.50 39.84 -23.63
CA LYS A 1196 -35.34 39.89 -22.18
C LYS A 1196 -34.00 40.52 -21.77
N PHE A 1197 -32.91 40.05 -22.37
CA PHE A 1197 -31.55 40.43 -21.97
C PHE A 1197 -30.90 41.50 -22.86
N GLY A 1198 -31.60 42.04 -23.87
CA GLY A 1198 -31.04 42.98 -24.85
C GLY A 1198 -30.22 42.29 -25.95
N ALA A 1199 -29.94 42.98 -27.06
CA ALA A 1199 -29.27 42.42 -28.22
C ALA A 1199 -27.77 42.80 -28.26
N PRO A 1200 -26.82 41.89 -27.97
CA PRO A 1200 -25.40 42.18 -28.07
C PRO A 1200 -24.93 42.21 -29.54
N ASP A 1201 -24.04 43.16 -29.86
CA ASP A 1201 -23.35 43.25 -31.15
C ASP A 1201 -22.21 42.22 -31.23
N CYS A 1202 -22.62 40.96 -31.38
CA CYS A 1202 -21.73 39.84 -31.63
C CYS A 1202 -21.61 39.62 -33.13
N SER A 1203 -20.41 39.82 -33.70
CA SER A 1203 -20.13 39.77 -35.15
C SER A 1203 -20.18 38.34 -35.72
N GLY A 1204 -21.36 37.71 -35.72
CA GLY A 1204 -21.59 36.33 -36.14
C GLY A 1204 -21.30 35.25 -35.07
N ALA A 1205 -20.90 35.64 -33.86
CA ALA A 1205 -20.66 34.70 -32.76
C ALA A 1205 -21.96 34.23 -32.10
N ALA A 1206 -22.04 32.95 -31.73
CA ALA A 1206 -23.19 32.37 -31.04
C ALA A 1206 -23.33 32.93 -29.61
N ARG A 1207 -24.52 33.45 -29.28
CA ARG A 1207 -24.82 34.08 -27.99
C ARG A 1207 -25.17 33.05 -26.92
N ARG A 1208 -24.70 33.28 -25.70
CA ARG A 1208 -25.02 32.48 -24.50
C ARG A 1208 -25.10 33.34 -23.24
N LEU A 1209 -25.84 32.84 -22.26
CA LEU A 1209 -25.97 33.37 -20.91
C LEU A 1209 -25.23 32.43 -19.95
N ALA A 1210 -24.18 32.94 -19.29
CA ALA A 1210 -23.51 32.24 -18.19
C ALA A 1210 -23.94 32.87 -16.86
N VAL A 1211 -24.22 32.05 -15.84
CA VAL A 1211 -24.74 32.46 -14.52
C VAL A 1211 -24.12 31.62 -13.40
N GLU A 1212 -23.82 32.27 -12.28
CA GLU A 1212 -23.48 31.65 -11.00
C GLU A 1212 -24.36 32.22 -9.89
N ALA A 1213 -24.91 31.35 -9.04
CA ALA A 1213 -25.87 31.66 -7.99
C ALA A 1213 -25.49 30.98 -6.66
N ILE A 1214 -25.84 31.60 -5.54
CA ILE A 1214 -25.44 31.17 -4.18
C ILE A 1214 -26.63 30.51 -3.47
N CYS A 1215 -26.35 29.54 -2.57
CA CYS A 1215 -27.32 28.83 -1.72
C CYS A 1215 -27.14 29.17 -0.22
#